data_AF-A0A7S3P3K6-F1
#
_entry.id   AF-A0A7S3P3K6-F1
#
_cell.length_a   1.000
_cell.length_b   1.000
_cell.length_c   1.000
_cell.angle_alpha   90.00
_cell.angle_beta   90.00
_cell.angle_gamma   90.00
#
_symmetry.space_group_name_H-M   'P 1'
#
loop_
_entity.id
_entity.type
_entity.pdbx_description
1 polymer ?
#
loop_
_entity_poly.entity_id
_entity_poly.type
_entity_poly.pdbx_seq_one_letter_code
_entity_poly.pdbx_strand_id
1 'polypeptide(L)'
;AGAPLSQIVMTKNQKALFVGTAEKDAPGCIQIYKISFEKIVDVQAHSKPVERLKLSHCNQYLFSTGQDGCLIIYDVNDRDAKDRKGEASLTYSDQVLTLPSQLEEYKNIRDQKQAENASLRSPDNLGSMIKNKNLEEEKQQLTEEIATNSIQETTKQEQLTSEKSTKESQFQDSLKKIEEEFMANKEDQKAKYSRQMLEDSTRHQQLVRERENKEREGRERIQDLIEHQKNELEELKFNHQKEMETEQNNIDNHEEEIKVQKEKHQEILQQISEDAEKEKDQITKKNQTDIKKIADFSLKSKAELQLNKNRNKDLTNEIEQLKRESMDQKHLIDSQRGANEEFKEEKEKKEKEILEKDAVIGEKEAQIYQYKKKTQELEKFKFVLDYKIKELKAEIEPRNKETEKLKGMTNDMDNSLKYFNKVNAGLGVIVDDLRVKQEKMQALIKMNRYTIRTNNILIKSFKDDIYETVQYIDDPLKLQTFTHEMYQKYVKDSGKKAVEINPEIRKEYDNQEKFLMNSKHSLEQKLKKDMNLHKKDSQKHMRENYELIKQINTLRDRRDELISKTKKSEISKLSMNASERVSNINDRSSHAGATQQDDFIEAELIGKKERIQQLREELEKAKEINQNLKETIEVEN
;
A
#
# COMPACT_ATOMS: atom_id res chain seq x y z
N ALA A 1 -39.04 -12.20 -37.95
CA ALA A 1 -38.79 -12.81 -39.27
C ALA A 1 -37.85 -13.98 -39.06
N GLY A 2 -38.25 -15.19 -39.47
CA GLY A 2 -37.49 -16.42 -39.18
C GLY A 2 -36.25 -16.55 -40.05
N ALA A 3 -35.16 -17.06 -39.47
CA ALA A 3 -33.93 -17.35 -40.20
C ALA A 3 -34.20 -18.36 -41.33
N PRO A 4 -33.56 -18.22 -42.51
CA PRO A 4 -33.69 -19.18 -43.59
C PRO A 4 -33.18 -20.56 -43.15
N LEU A 5 -34.04 -21.58 -43.28
CA LEU A 5 -33.72 -22.97 -42.97
C LEU A 5 -33.16 -23.67 -44.21
N SER A 6 -32.07 -24.43 -44.09
CA SER A 6 -31.47 -25.16 -45.22
C SER A 6 -32.03 -26.57 -45.38
N GLN A 7 -32.00 -27.36 -44.31
CA GLN A 7 -32.33 -28.79 -44.37
C GLN A 7 -33.04 -29.22 -43.10
N ILE A 8 -34.05 -30.09 -43.25
CA ILE A 8 -34.81 -30.68 -42.14
C ILE A 8 -34.69 -32.20 -42.22
N VAL A 9 -34.47 -32.85 -41.08
CA VAL A 9 -34.45 -34.32 -40.95
C VAL A 9 -35.22 -34.74 -39.71
N MET A 10 -36.08 -35.73 -39.86
CA MET A 10 -36.87 -36.29 -38.76
C MET A 10 -36.24 -37.61 -38.28
N THR A 11 -36.27 -37.83 -36.97
CA THR A 11 -35.94 -39.15 -36.38
C THR A 11 -36.95 -40.21 -36.83
N LYS A 12 -36.54 -41.46 -37.06
CA LYS A 12 -37.49 -42.51 -37.49
C LYS A 12 -38.63 -42.78 -36.50
N ASN A 13 -38.38 -42.59 -35.21
CA ASN A 13 -39.41 -42.71 -34.17
C ASN A 13 -40.38 -41.50 -34.14
N GLN A 14 -40.22 -40.54 -35.05
CA GLN A 14 -41.05 -39.34 -35.19
C GLN A 14 -41.16 -38.48 -33.91
N LYS A 15 -40.16 -38.55 -33.02
CA LYS A 15 -40.17 -37.77 -31.77
C LYS A 15 -39.53 -36.38 -31.93
N ALA A 16 -38.51 -36.25 -32.78
CA ALA A 16 -37.75 -35.01 -32.95
C ALA A 16 -37.44 -34.69 -34.41
N LEU A 17 -37.27 -33.39 -34.67
CA LEU A 17 -36.89 -32.79 -35.94
C LEU A 17 -35.57 -32.03 -35.75
N PHE A 18 -34.60 -32.30 -36.60
CA PHE A 18 -33.35 -31.55 -36.68
C PHE A 18 -33.38 -30.64 -37.89
N VAL A 19 -33.08 -29.36 -37.69
CA VAL A 19 -33.19 -28.31 -38.68
C VAL A 19 -31.88 -27.55 -38.77
N GLY A 20 -31.24 -27.51 -39.93
CA GLY A 20 -30.07 -26.66 -40.18
C GLY A 20 -30.48 -25.24 -40.57
N THR A 21 -29.76 -24.24 -40.06
CA THR A 21 -29.91 -22.84 -40.48
C THR A 21 -28.89 -22.44 -41.55
N ALA A 22 -29.31 -21.56 -42.46
CA ALA A 22 -28.48 -21.07 -43.56
C ALA A 22 -28.59 -19.55 -43.76
N GLU A 23 -28.37 -18.81 -42.68
CA GLU A 23 -28.26 -17.36 -42.72
C GLU A 23 -26.87 -16.93 -43.22
N LYS A 24 -26.81 -16.06 -44.24
CA LYS A 24 -25.57 -15.78 -45.00
C LYS A 24 -24.44 -15.17 -44.15
N ASP A 25 -24.78 -14.36 -43.14
CA ASP A 25 -23.82 -13.64 -42.31
C ASP A 25 -23.77 -14.16 -40.86
N ALA A 26 -24.37 -15.33 -40.60
CA ALA A 26 -24.40 -15.93 -39.27
C ALA A 26 -23.80 -17.35 -39.27
N PRO A 27 -23.26 -17.81 -38.12
CA PRO A 27 -22.79 -19.17 -37.96
C PRO A 27 -23.92 -20.19 -38.19
N GLY A 28 -23.65 -21.28 -38.92
CA GLY A 28 -24.64 -22.34 -39.14
C GLY A 28 -24.96 -23.10 -37.85
N CYS A 29 -26.21 -23.09 -37.43
CA CYS A 29 -26.67 -23.81 -36.23
C CYS A 29 -27.67 -24.92 -36.60
N ILE A 30 -27.73 -25.95 -35.76
CA ILE A 30 -28.70 -27.05 -35.85
C ILE A 30 -29.72 -26.83 -34.73
N GLN A 31 -30.96 -26.54 -35.13
CA GLN A 31 -32.08 -26.36 -34.23
C GLN A 31 -32.82 -27.67 -34.08
N ILE A 32 -33.10 -28.05 -32.83
CA ILE A 32 -33.84 -29.27 -32.50
C ILE A 32 -35.25 -28.87 -32.12
N TYR A 33 -36.22 -29.43 -32.82
CA TYR A 33 -37.64 -29.23 -32.58
C TYR A 33 -38.29 -30.54 -32.12
N LYS A 34 -39.25 -30.44 -31.20
CA LYS A 34 -40.22 -31.51 -30.96
C LYS A 34 -41.19 -31.57 -32.13
N ILE A 35 -41.84 -32.70 -32.37
CA ILE A 35 -42.83 -32.81 -33.45
C ILE A 35 -44.03 -31.85 -33.27
N SER A 36 -44.27 -31.36 -32.05
CA SER A 36 -45.20 -30.28 -31.73
C SER A 36 -44.74 -28.88 -32.20
N PHE A 37 -43.64 -28.80 -32.96
CA PHE A 37 -42.95 -27.57 -33.41
C PHE A 37 -42.45 -26.66 -32.28
N GLU A 38 -42.35 -27.20 -31.07
CA GLU A 38 -41.68 -26.53 -29.95
C GLU A 38 -40.16 -26.69 -30.09
N LYS A 39 -39.46 -25.57 -30.10
CA LYS A 39 -38.00 -25.53 -30.17
C LYS A 39 -37.41 -25.99 -28.84
N ILE A 40 -36.56 -27.00 -28.88
CA ILE A 40 -35.90 -27.57 -27.69
C ILE A 40 -34.56 -26.87 -27.44
N VAL A 41 -33.65 -26.93 -28.41
CA VAL A 41 -32.26 -26.44 -28.27
C VAL A 41 -31.70 -26.00 -29.62
N ASP A 42 -30.80 -25.01 -29.60
CA ASP A 42 -29.90 -24.69 -30.71
C ASP A 42 -28.48 -25.18 -30.41
N VAL A 43 -27.90 -25.93 -31.35
CA VAL A 43 -26.52 -26.37 -31.30
C VAL A 43 -25.73 -25.60 -32.35
N GLN A 44 -24.76 -24.81 -31.91
CA GLN A 44 -23.83 -24.15 -32.81
C GLN A 44 -22.95 -25.21 -33.49
N ALA A 45 -23.05 -25.33 -34.81
CA ALA A 45 -22.47 -26.46 -35.55
C ALA A 45 -21.31 -26.01 -36.44
N HIS A 46 -21.54 -25.04 -37.31
CA HIS A 46 -20.60 -24.63 -38.36
C HIS A 46 -20.28 -23.14 -38.29
N SER A 47 -19.12 -22.75 -38.82
CA SER A 47 -18.71 -21.34 -38.91
C SER A 47 -19.42 -20.59 -40.04
N LYS A 48 -20.05 -21.33 -40.97
CA LYS A 48 -20.87 -20.87 -42.10
C LYS A 48 -22.20 -21.65 -42.15
N PRO A 49 -23.19 -21.28 -42.98
CA PRO A 49 -24.43 -22.02 -43.21
C PRO A 49 -24.29 -23.55 -43.30
N VAL A 50 -25.23 -24.26 -42.67
CA VAL A 50 -25.35 -25.73 -42.80
C VAL A 50 -25.89 -26.06 -44.19
N GLU A 51 -25.15 -26.84 -44.97
CA GLU A 51 -25.49 -27.18 -46.35
C GLU A 51 -26.26 -28.51 -46.46
N ARG A 52 -25.84 -29.54 -45.72
CA ARG A 52 -26.54 -30.84 -45.65
C ARG A 52 -26.60 -31.36 -44.23
N LEU A 53 -27.69 -32.07 -43.96
CA LEU A 53 -27.94 -32.74 -42.70
C LEU A 53 -28.53 -34.13 -42.99
N LYS A 54 -28.04 -35.19 -42.34
CA LYS A 54 -28.52 -36.57 -42.50
C LYS A 54 -28.39 -37.36 -41.21
N LEU A 55 -29.39 -38.18 -40.90
CA LEU A 55 -29.41 -39.02 -39.71
C LEU A 55 -29.11 -40.48 -40.08
N SER A 56 -28.38 -41.19 -39.23
CA SER A 56 -28.04 -42.60 -39.42
C SER A 56 -29.28 -43.49 -39.36
N HIS A 57 -29.22 -44.68 -39.95
CA HIS A 57 -30.36 -45.60 -39.98
C HIS A 57 -30.83 -46.02 -38.57
N CYS A 58 -29.91 -46.13 -37.61
CA CYS A 58 -30.18 -46.47 -36.22
C CYS A 58 -30.53 -45.26 -35.33
N ASN A 59 -30.66 -44.05 -35.90
CA ASN A 59 -30.84 -42.79 -35.19
C ASN A 59 -29.76 -42.45 -34.14
N GLN A 60 -28.61 -43.11 -34.17
CA GLN A 60 -27.51 -42.87 -33.20
C GLN A 60 -26.61 -41.72 -33.62
N TYR A 61 -26.48 -41.46 -34.91
CA TYR A 61 -25.56 -40.44 -35.42
C TYR A 61 -26.28 -39.46 -36.31
N LEU A 62 -25.98 -38.18 -36.12
CA LEU A 62 -26.38 -37.11 -37.02
C LEU A 62 -25.14 -36.55 -37.71
N PHE A 63 -25.19 -36.46 -39.03
CA PHE A 63 -24.12 -35.93 -39.87
C PHE A 63 -24.53 -34.55 -40.37
N SER A 64 -23.69 -33.54 -40.15
CA SER A 64 -23.84 -32.21 -40.72
C SER A 64 -22.63 -31.82 -41.56
N THR A 65 -22.89 -31.10 -42.64
CA THR A 65 -21.86 -30.48 -43.47
C THR A 65 -22.19 -29.01 -43.66
N GLY A 66 -21.19 -28.14 -43.54
CA GLY A 66 -21.33 -26.71 -43.72
C GLY A 66 -20.51 -26.19 -44.89
N GLN A 67 -20.82 -24.98 -45.35
CA GLN A 67 -20.05 -24.28 -46.40
C GLN A 67 -18.61 -23.90 -45.95
N ASP A 68 -18.26 -24.20 -44.70
CA ASP A 68 -16.90 -24.12 -44.18
C ASP A 68 -16.05 -25.34 -44.55
N GLY A 69 -16.61 -26.34 -45.23
CA GLY A 69 -15.90 -27.55 -45.66
C GLY A 69 -15.72 -28.58 -44.54
N CYS A 70 -16.39 -28.39 -43.41
CA CYS A 70 -16.35 -29.30 -42.27
C CYS A 70 -17.47 -30.35 -42.38
N LEU A 71 -17.16 -31.59 -42.03
CA LEU A 71 -18.12 -32.66 -41.73
C LEU A 71 -18.08 -32.91 -40.22
N ILE A 72 -19.22 -32.78 -39.55
CA ILE A 72 -19.34 -33.01 -38.10
C ILE A 72 -20.31 -34.16 -37.86
N ILE A 73 -19.92 -35.06 -36.97
CA ILE A 73 -20.70 -36.23 -36.56
C ILE A 73 -21.13 -36.01 -35.11
N TYR A 74 -22.43 -35.98 -34.87
CA TYR A 74 -23.02 -35.87 -33.54
C TYR A 74 -23.53 -37.22 -33.08
N ASP A 75 -23.28 -37.54 -31.83
CA ASP A 75 -23.91 -38.66 -31.13
C ASP A 75 -25.28 -38.22 -30.59
N VAL A 76 -26.34 -38.93 -30.97
CA VAL A 76 -27.74 -38.59 -30.68
C VAL A 76 -28.23 -39.48 -29.54
N ASN A 77 -28.21 -38.93 -28.33
CA ASN A 77 -28.63 -39.62 -27.11
C ASN A 77 -30.04 -39.22 -26.68
N ASP A 78 -31.01 -40.10 -26.94
CA ASP A 78 -32.39 -39.97 -26.43
C ASP A 78 -32.45 -40.25 -24.90
N ARG A 79 -33.08 -39.36 -24.13
CA ARG A 79 -33.25 -39.50 -22.68
C ARG A 79 -34.27 -40.60 -22.32
N ASP A 80 -35.15 -40.98 -23.23
CA ASP A 80 -36.16 -42.04 -23.04
C ASP A 80 -35.70 -43.40 -23.59
N ALA A 81 -34.41 -43.71 -23.53
CA ALA A 81 -33.80 -44.92 -24.07
C ALA A 81 -34.05 -46.19 -23.21
N LYS A 82 -35.28 -46.45 -22.76
CA LYS A 82 -35.63 -47.72 -22.08
C LYS A 82 -35.82 -48.91 -23.03
N ASP A 83 -35.88 -48.68 -24.33
CA ASP A 83 -36.02 -49.75 -25.35
C ASP A 83 -34.82 -49.81 -26.31
N ARG A 84 -33.59 -49.88 -25.77
CA ARG A 84 -32.39 -50.24 -26.56
C ARG A 84 -32.04 -51.71 -26.38
N LYS A 85 -32.95 -52.63 -26.72
CA LYS A 85 -32.51 -53.94 -27.21
C LYS A 85 -32.08 -53.74 -28.65
N GLY A 86 -30.81 -54.01 -28.95
CA GLY A 86 -30.24 -53.79 -30.27
C GLY A 86 -31.11 -54.37 -31.37
N GLU A 87 -31.72 -53.49 -32.17
CA GLU A 87 -32.20 -53.89 -33.48
C GLU A 87 -30.97 -54.23 -34.33
N ALA A 88 -30.75 -55.54 -34.40
CA ALA A 88 -30.01 -56.31 -35.38
C ALA A 88 -29.14 -55.51 -36.37
N SER A 89 -27.83 -55.78 -36.31
CA SER A 89 -27.04 -55.96 -37.55
C SER A 89 -27.92 -56.69 -38.56
N LEU A 90 -27.98 -56.21 -39.81
CA LEU A 90 -28.65 -56.92 -40.91
C LEU A 90 -28.43 -58.43 -40.75
N THR A 91 -29.53 -59.18 -40.62
CA THR A 91 -29.46 -60.65 -40.55
C THR A 91 -28.89 -61.13 -41.87
N TYR A 92 -27.73 -61.81 -41.84
CA TYR A 92 -27.23 -62.49 -43.03
C TYR A 92 -28.27 -63.53 -43.47
N SER A 93 -28.48 -63.66 -44.78
CA SER A 93 -29.34 -64.72 -45.31
C SER A 93 -28.58 -66.04 -45.27
N ASP A 94 -28.99 -66.98 -44.42
CA ASP A 94 -28.53 -68.37 -44.45
C ASP A 94 -29.23 -69.15 -45.59
N GLN A 95 -28.95 -68.76 -46.83
CA GLN A 95 -29.34 -69.53 -48.00
C GLN A 95 -28.08 -70.11 -48.65
N VAL A 96 -27.91 -71.43 -48.52
CA VAL A 96 -26.91 -72.19 -49.27
C VAL A 96 -27.62 -72.88 -50.43
N LEU A 97 -27.29 -72.48 -51.66
CA LEU A 97 -27.74 -73.14 -52.88
C LEU A 97 -26.89 -74.39 -53.15
N THR A 98 -27.48 -75.57 -53.02
CA THR A 98 -26.87 -76.84 -53.47
C THR A 98 -27.78 -77.53 -54.48
N LEU A 99 -27.19 -78.19 -55.47
CA LEU A 99 -27.95 -78.97 -56.45
C LEU A 99 -28.56 -80.21 -55.77
N PRO A 100 -29.78 -80.65 -56.16
CA PRO A 100 -30.43 -81.85 -55.61
C PRO A 100 -29.55 -83.11 -55.66
N SER A 101 -28.67 -83.21 -56.67
CA SER A 101 -27.73 -84.32 -56.84
C SER A 101 -26.70 -84.44 -55.70
N GLN A 102 -26.21 -83.31 -55.17
CA GLN A 102 -25.28 -83.33 -54.05
C GLN A 102 -25.96 -83.75 -52.75
N LEU A 103 -27.24 -83.42 -52.59
CA LEU A 103 -28.03 -83.81 -51.42
C LEU A 103 -28.27 -85.34 -51.38
N GLU A 104 -28.47 -85.97 -52.53
CA GLU A 104 -28.57 -87.42 -52.65
C GLU A 104 -27.22 -88.11 -52.41
N GLU A 105 -26.12 -87.53 -52.88
CA GLU A 105 -24.77 -88.02 -52.62
C GLU A 105 -24.44 -87.99 -51.12
N TYR A 106 -24.78 -86.90 -50.43
CA TYR A 106 -24.65 -86.82 -48.97
C TYR A 106 -25.57 -87.77 -48.20
N LYS A 107 -26.76 -88.07 -48.73
CA LYS A 107 -27.65 -89.11 -48.15
C LYS A 107 -27.05 -90.50 -48.31
N ASN A 108 -26.54 -90.83 -49.50
CA ASN A 108 -25.88 -92.12 -49.75
C ASN A 108 -24.62 -92.30 -48.89
N ILE A 109 -23.81 -91.26 -48.71
CA ILE A 109 -22.64 -91.29 -47.83
C ILE A 109 -23.06 -91.50 -46.37
N ARG A 110 -24.15 -90.85 -45.93
CA ARG A 110 -24.70 -91.02 -44.58
C ARG A 110 -25.17 -92.46 -44.36
N ASP A 111 -25.91 -93.01 -45.31
CA ASP A 111 -26.49 -94.36 -45.20
C ASP A 111 -25.38 -95.43 -45.25
N GLN A 112 -24.35 -95.22 -46.08
CA GLN A 112 -23.16 -96.06 -46.11
C GLN A 112 -22.37 -96.02 -44.79
N LYS A 113 -22.20 -94.82 -44.20
CA LYS A 113 -21.55 -94.65 -42.89
C LYS A 113 -22.38 -95.21 -41.73
N GLN A 114 -23.71 -95.22 -41.84
CA GLN A 114 -24.58 -95.90 -40.88
C GLN A 114 -24.50 -97.42 -40.98
N ALA A 115 -24.41 -97.98 -42.19
CA ALA A 115 -24.20 -99.41 -42.40
C ALA A 115 -22.82 -99.88 -41.88
N GLU A 116 -21.77 -99.07 -42.07
CA GLU A 116 -20.41 -99.32 -41.54
C GLU A 116 -20.37 -99.25 -40.00
N ASN A 117 -21.14 -98.34 -39.39
CA ASN A 117 -21.30 -98.29 -37.93
C ASN A 117 -22.07 -99.49 -37.37
N ALA A 118 -23.03 -100.04 -38.13
CA ALA A 118 -23.80 -101.21 -37.71
C ALA A 118 -22.95 -102.48 -37.71
N SER A 119 -22.00 -102.64 -38.64
CA SER A 119 -21.09 -103.79 -38.69
C SER A 119 -20.01 -103.74 -37.60
N LEU A 120 -19.54 -102.55 -37.23
CA LEU A 120 -18.59 -102.32 -36.12
C LEU A 120 -19.19 -102.58 -34.72
N ARG A 121 -20.51 -102.66 -34.60
CA ARG A 121 -21.23 -103.01 -33.35
C ARG A 121 -21.40 -104.52 -33.14
N SER A 122 -20.81 -105.38 -33.98
CA SER A 122 -20.82 -106.83 -33.77
C SER A 122 -19.96 -107.24 -32.55
N PRO A 123 -20.43 -108.14 -31.67
CA PRO A 123 -19.86 -108.37 -30.33
C PRO A 123 -18.62 -109.28 -30.27
N ASP A 124 -17.82 -109.40 -31.34
CA ASP A 124 -16.73 -110.40 -31.43
C ASP A 124 -15.31 -109.90 -31.08
N ASN A 125 -15.15 -108.76 -30.41
CA ASN A 125 -13.83 -108.32 -29.93
C ASN A 125 -13.86 -107.77 -28.50
N LEU A 126 -13.74 -108.66 -27.52
CA LEU A 126 -13.65 -108.32 -26.09
C LEU A 126 -12.46 -107.39 -25.78
N GLY A 127 -11.35 -107.51 -26.53
CA GLY A 127 -10.15 -106.67 -26.36
C GLY A 127 -10.33 -105.20 -26.77
N SER A 128 -11.16 -104.92 -27.78
CA SER A 128 -11.47 -103.53 -28.16
C SER A 128 -12.47 -102.88 -27.21
N MET A 129 -13.38 -103.65 -26.62
CA MET A 129 -14.28 -103.14 -25.57
C MET A 129 -13.53 -102.68 -24.32
N ILE A 130 -12.50 -103.42 -23.89
CA ILE A 130 -11.70 -103.03 -22.71
C ILE A 130 -10.86 -101.77 -23.00
N LYS A 131 -10.22 -101.68 -24.18
CA LYS A 131 -9.51 -100.46 -24.58
C LYS A 131 -10.43 -99.26 -24.72
N ASN A 132 -11.63 -99.44 -25.27
CA ASN A 132 -12.61 -98.35 -25.38
C ASN A 132 -13.12 -97.91 -24.01
N LYS A 133 -13.33 -98.83 -23.07
CA LYS A 133 -13.67 -98.48 -21.68
C LYS A 133 -12.56 -97.68 -21.00
N ASN A 134 -11.31 -98.10 -21.14
CA ASN A 134 -10.18 -97.37 -20.55
C ASN A 134 -10.02 -95.97 -21.17
N LEU A 135 -10.19 -95.83 -22.48
CA LEU A 135 -10.17 -94.53 -23.16
C LEU A 135 -11.39 -93.66 -22.79
N GLU A 136 -12.55 -94.26 -22.52
CA GLU A 136 -13.72 -93.55 -22.00
C GLU A 136 -13.50 -93.05 -20.57
N GLU A 137 -12.88 -93.84 -19.71
CA GLU A 137 -12.51 -93.44 -18.35
C GLU A 137 -11.46 -92.30 -18.37
N GLU A 138 -10.44 -92.39 -19.22
CA GLU A 138 -9.43 -91.33 -19.39
C GLU A 138 -10.05 -90.04 -19.96
N LYS A 139 -10.97 -90.18 -20.92
CA LYS A 139 -11.74 -89.05 -21.45
C LYS A 139 -12.63 -88.42 -20.37
N GLN A 140 -13.26 -89.23 -19.51
CA GLN A 140 -14.07 -88.72 -18.40
C GLN A 140 -13.23 -87.92 -17.40
N GLN A 141 -12.07 -88.46 -17.01
CA GLN A 141 -11.13 -87.77 -16.11
C GLN A 141 -10.65 -86.43 -16.70
N LEU A 142 -10.26 -86.42 -17.98
CA LEU A 142 -9.87 -85.18 -18.66
C LEU A 142 -11.03 -84.19 -18.77
N THR A 143 -12.27 -84.64 -18.98
CA THR A 143 -13.43 -83.74 -19.00
C THR A 143 -13.76 -83.16 -17.62
N GLU A 144 -13.59 -83.93 -16.54
CA GLU A 144 -13.73 -83.42 -15.17
C GLU A 144 -12.60 -82.44 -14.82
N GLU A 145 -11.37 -82.70 -15.26
CA GLU A 145 -10.24 -81.79 -15.08
C GLU A 145 -10.43 -80.47 -15.84
N ILE A 146 -10.92 -80.52 -17.10
CA ILE A 146 -11.26 -79.32 -17.87
C ILE A 146 -12.41 -78.56 -17.20
N ALA A 147 -13.42 -79.25 -16.69
CA ALA A 147 -14.55 -78.62 -16.01
C ALA A 147 -14.11 -77.92 -14.71
N THR A 148 -13.26 -78.57 -13.91
CA THR A 148 -12.72 -78.00 -12.67
C THR A 148 -11.80 -76.81 -12.95
N ASN A 149 -10.91 -76.90 -13.94
CA ASN A 149 -10.07 -75.77 -14.36
C ASN A 149 -10.89 -74.60 -14.89
N SER A 150 -11.95 -74.85 -15.66
CA SER A 150 -12.88 -73.81 -16.12
C SER A 150 -13.56 -73.09 -14.95
N ILE A 151 -14.02 -73.83 -13.94
CA ILE A 151 -14.61 -73.25 -12.71
C ILE A 151 -13.57 -72.44 -11.92
N GLN A 152 -12.32 -72.90 -11.86
CA GLN A 152 -11.25 -72.15 -11.19
C GLN A 152 -10.87 -70.86 -11.95
N GLU A 153 -10.89 -70.86 -13.28
CA GLU A 153 -10.64 -69.66 -14.07
C GLU A 153 -11.79 -68.65 -13.96
N THR A 154 -13.05 -69.11 -14.01
CA THR A 154 -14.21 -68.21 -13.85
C THR A 154 -14.24 -67.58 -12.47
N THR A 155 -13.97 -68.35 -11.41
CA THR A 155 -13.89 -67.80 -10.03
C THR A 155 -12.73 -66.82 -9.86
N LYS A 156 -11.56 -67.06 -10.48
CA LYS A 156 -10.47 -66.06 -10.53
C LYS A 156 -10.89 -64.80 -11.29
N GLN A 157 -11.62 -64.94 -12.39
CA GLN A 157 -12.11 -63.81 -13.17
C GLN A 157 -13.13 -62.98 -12.39
N GLU A 158 -14.02 -63.62 -11.64
CA GLU A 158 -14.97 -62.96 -10.73
C GLU A 158 -14.26 -62.23 -9.58
N GLN A 159 -13.22 -62.84 -8.99
CA GLN A 159 -12.41 -62.17 -7.96
C GLN A 159 -11.70 -60.93 -8.52
N LEU A 160 -11.06 -61.05 -9.69
CA LEU A 160 -10.37 -59.92 -10.34
C LEU A 160 -11.33 -58.80 -10.74
N THR A 161 -12.54 -59.12 -11.20
CA THR A 161 -13.55 -58.11 -11.52
C THR A 161 -14.09 -57.41 -10.26
N SER A 162 -14.27 -58.14 -9.16
CA SER A 162 -14.61 -57.58 -7.85
C SER A 162 -13.51 -56.66 -7.30
N GLU A 163 -12.24 -57.07 -7.35
CA GLU A 163 -11.10 -56.24 -6.95
C GLU A 163 -10.95 -54.99 -7.84
N LYS A 164 -11.18 -55.13 -9.14
CA LYS A 164 -11.19 -53.98 -10.06
C LYS A 164 -12.30 -52.99 -9.70
N SER A 165 -13.51 -53.48 -9.45
CA SER A 165 -14.67 -52.66 -9.07
C SER A 165 -14.43 -51.90 -7.75
N THR A 166 -13.86 -52.57 -6.74
CA THR A 166 -13.53 -51.92 -5.47
C THR A 166 -12.45 -50.84 -5.62
N LYS A 167 -11.41 -51.07 -6.43
CA LYS A 167 -10.39 -50.05 -6.73
C LYS A 167 -10.97 -48.88 -7.53
N GLU A 168 -11.81 -49.14 -8.53
CA GLU A 168 -12.50 -48.10 -9.30
C GLU A 168 -13.38 -47.22 -8.40
N SER A 169 -14.10 -47.83 -7.43
CA SER A 169 -14.87 -47.08 -6.43
C SER A 169 -13.98 -46.20 -5.56
N GLN A 170 -12.84 -46.71 -5.07
CA GLN A 170 -11.90 -45.93 -4.25
C GLN A 170 -11.29 -44.76 -5.02
N PHE A 171 -10.98 -44.95 -6.31
CA PHE A 171 -10.48 -43.87 -7.16
C PHE A 171 -11.57 -42.82 -7.44
N GLN A 172 -12.82 -43.23 -7.68
CA GLN A 172 -13.93 -42.30 -7.80
C GLN A 172 -14.15 -41.48 -6.53
N ASP A 173 -14.08 -42.10 -5.36
CA ASP A 173 -14.23 -41.39 -4.08
C ASP A 173 -13.06 -40.44 -3.82
N SER A 174 -11.85 -40.82 -4.21
CA SER A 174 -10.67 -39.95 -4.12
C SER A 174 -10.78 -38.75 -5.07
N LEU A 175 -11.28 -38.96 -6.29
CA LEU A 175 -11.54 -37.88 -7.25
C LEU A 175 -12.60 -36.92 -6.72
N LYS A 176 -13.71 -37.44 -6.17
CA LYS A 176 -14.75 -36.60 -5.56
C LYS A 176 -14.21 -35.74 -4.41
N LYS A 177 -13.38 -36.32 -3.52
CA LYS A 177 -12.76 -35.56 -2.43
C LYS A 177 -11.87 -34.42 -2.95
N ILE A 178 -11.08 -34.68 -3.99
CA ILE A 178 -10.23 -33.65 -4.62
C ILE A 178 -11.10 -32.56 -5.27
N GLU A 179 -12.20 -32.92 -5.93
CA GLU A 179 -13.15 -31.96 -6.51
C GLU A 179 -13.83 -31.11 -5.42
N GLU A 180 -14.25 -31.71 -4.31
CA GLU A 180 -14.83 -31.02 -3.17
C GLU A 180 -13.82 -30.05 -2.51
N GLU A 181 -12.57 -30.49 -2.30
CA GLU A 181 -11.50 -29.63 -1.78
C GLU A 181 -11.18 -28.48 -2.73
N PHE A 182 -11.15 -28.73 -4.04
CA PHE A 182 -10.91 -27.70 -5.05
C PHE A 182 -12.06 -26.68 -5.08
N MET A 183 -13.31 -27.14 -4.98
CA MET A 183 -14.48 -26.27 -4.91
C MET A 183 -14.50 -25.44 -3.63
N ALA A 184 -14.19 -26.04 -2.48
CA ALA A 184 -14.07 -25.34 -1.20
C ALA A 184 -12.95 -24.27 -1.23
N ASN A 185 -11.78 -24.60 -1.78
CA ASN A 185 -10.68 -23.64 -1.96
C ASN A 185 -11.06 -22.48 -2.90
N LYS A 186 -11.81 -22.78 -3.97
CA LYS A 186 -12.31 -21.75 -4.89
C LYS A 186 -13.31 -20.82 -4.21
N GLU A 187 -14.18 -21.34 -3.36
CA GLU A 187 -15.12 -20.54 -2.56
C GLU A 187 -14.39 -19.71 -1.50
N ASP A 188 -13.42 -20.26 -0.78
CA ASP A 188 -12.61 -19.53 0.19
C ASP A 188 -11.81 -18.39 -0.47
N GLN A 189 -11.23 -18.62 -1.65
CA GLN A 189 -10.58 -17.55 -2.42
C GLN A 189 -11.58 -16.47 -2.83
N LYS A 190 -12.77 -16.84 -3.34
CA LYS A 190 -13.82 -15.87 -3.67
C LYS A 190 -14.26 -15.07 -2.44
N ALA A 191 -14.39 -15.72 -1.28
CA ALA A 191 -14.74 -15.06 -0.02
C ALA A 191 -13.66 -14.07 0.42
N LYS A 192 -12.37 -14.44 0.32
CA LYS A 192 -11.24 -13.55 0.60
C LYS A 192 -11.23 -12.31 -0.30
N TYR A 193 -11.42 -12.49 -1.61
CA TYR A 193 -11.49 -11.36 -2.55
C TYR A 193 -12.72 -10.48 -2.31
N SER A 194 -13.88 -11.09 -2.02
CA SER A 194 -15.11 -10.36 -1.69
C SER A 194 -14.93 -9.52 -0.41
N ARG A 195 -14.28 -10.09 0.61
CA ARG A 195 -13.94 -9.37 1.84
C ARG A 195 -12.96 -8.23 1.59
N GLN A 196 -11.90 -8.43 0.80
CA GLN A 196 -10.99 -7.35 0.43
C GLN A 196 -11.69 -6.22 -0.32
N MET A 197 -12.56 -6.55 -1.28
CA MET A 197 -13.38 -5.56 -1.99
C MET A 197 -14.28 -4.75 -1.04
N LEU A 198 -14.85 -5.40 -0.02
CA LEU A 198 -15.65 -4.71 0.98
C LEU A 198 -14.80 -3.81 1.88
N GLU A 199 -13.65 -4.28 2.34
CA GLU A 199 -12.69 -3.49 3.14
C GLU A 199 -12.19 -2.28 2.35
N ASP A 200 -11.83 -2.46 1.07
CA ASP A 200 -11.41 -1.35 0.20
C ASP A 200 -12.56 -0.36 -0.08
N SER A 201 -13.79 -0.85 -0.28
CA SER A 201 -14.97 -0.01 -0.46
C SER A 201 -15.28 0.82 0.80
N THR A 202 -15.20 0.22 1.98
CA THR A 202 -15.39 0.94 3.26
C THR A 202 -14.28 1.96 3.50
N ARG A 203 -13.03 1.63 3.20
CA ARG A 203 -11.90 2.56 3.26
C ARG A 203 -12.06 3.73 2.28
N HIS A 204 -12.53 3.45 1.06
CA HIS A 204 -12.82 4.48 0.08
C HIS A 204 -13.92 5.43 0.58
N GLN A 205 -15.02 4.89 1.12
CA GLN A 205 -16.08 5.71 1.73
C GLN A 205 -15.59 6.56 2.90
N GLN A 206 -14.71 6.03 3.76
CA GLN A 206 -14.10 6.79 4.85
C GLN A 206 -13.24 7.94 4.31
N LEU A 207 -12.38 7.69 3.31
CA LEU A 207 -11.55 8.73 2.69
C LEU A 207 -12.40 9.80 2.00
N VAL A 208 -13.51 9.43 1.37
CA VAL A 208 -14.46 10.39 0.79
C VAL A 208 -15.06 11.28 1.87
N ARG A 209 -15.51 10.70 3.00
CA ARG A 209 -16.03 11.48 4.14
C ARG A 209 -14.98 12.40 4.75
N GLU A 210 -13.74 11.92 4.92
CA GLU A 210 -12.65 12.76 5.42
C GLU A 210 -12.33 13.92 4.46
N ARG A 211 -12.35 13.65 3.15
CA ARG A 211 -12.19 14.69 2.13
C ARG A 211 -13.31 15.73 2.22
N GLU A 212 -14.57 15.29 2.29
CA GLU A 212 -15.73 16.18 2.42
C GLU A 212 -15.67 17.02 3.71
N ASN A 213 -15.27 16.43 4.83
CA ASN A 213 -15.08 17.15 6.09
C ASN A 213 -13.98 18.21 5.98
N LYS A 214 -12.83 17.88 5.38
CA LYS A 214 -11.76 18.87 5.15
C LYS A 214 -12.17 19.98 4.19
N GLU A 215 -12.92 19.65 3.13
CA GLU A 215 -13.49 20.65 2.23
C GLU A 215 -14.54 21.54 2.92
N ARG A 216 -15.30 20.99 3.88
CA ARG A 216 -16.23 21.78 4.71
C ARG A 216 -15.48 22.71 5.66
N GLU A 217 -14.52 22.19 6.43
CA GLU A 217 -13.69 23.00 7.33
C GLU A 217 -12.93 24.09 6.55
N GLY A 218 -12.44 23.77 5.35
CA GLY A 218 -11.81 24.75 4.47
C GLY A 218 -12.77 25.86 4.04
N ARG A 219 -14.01 25.50 3.68
CA ARG A 219 -15.06 26.48 3.34
C ARG A 219 -15.45 27.35 4.53
N GLU A 220 -15.63 26.75 5.71
CA GLU A 220 -15.93 27.47 6.96
C GLU A 220 -14.82 28.47 7.29
N ARG A 221 -13.54 28.06 7.26
CA ARG A 221 -12.41 29.00 7.51
C ARG A 221 -12.34 30.13 6.50
N ILE A 222 -12.62 29.87 5.22
CA ILE A 222 -12.66 30.92 4.20
C ILE A 222 -13.81 31.89 4.49
N GLN A 223 -14.97 31.38 4.88
CA GLN A 223 -16.12 32.20 5.23
C GLN A 223 -15.84 33.06 6.48
N ASP A 224 -15.26 32.48 7.53
CA ASP A 224 -14.87 33.20 8.74
C ASP A 224 -13.85 34.31 8.43
N LEU A 225 -12.88 34.03 7.55
CA LEU A 225 -11.90 35.02 7.07
C LEU A 225 -12.56 36.17 6.30
N ILE A 226 -13.52 35.85 5.41
CA ILE A 226 -14.27 36.86 4.66
C ILE A 226 -15.10 37.72 5.63
N GLU A 227 -15.74 37.11 6.61
CA GLU A 227 -16.56 37.81 7.61
C GLU A 227 -15.70 38.69 8.52
N HIS A 228 -14.53 38.19 8.96
CA HIS A 228 -13.55 38.98 9.70
C HIS A 228 -13.05 40.18 8.89
N GLN A 229 -12.63 39.98 7.65
CA GLN A 229 -12.19 41.07 6.77
C GLN A 229 -13.30 42.08 6.50
N LYS A 230 -14.54 41.61 6.36
CA LYS A 230 -15.70 42.50 6.19
C LYS A 230 -15.92 43.35 7.44
N ASN A 231 -15.84 42.76 8.63
CA ASN A 231 -15.98 43.47 9.90
C ASN A 231 -14.85 44.49 10.10
N GLU A 232 -13.59 44.12 9.83
CA GLU A 232 -12.44 45.05 9.88
C GLU A 232 -12.61 46.20 8.89
N LEU A 233 -13.09 45.94 7.67
CA LEU A 233 -13.38 46.98 6.69
C LEU A 233 -14.52 47.90 7.14
N GLU A 234 -15.56 47.35 7.77
CA GLU A 234 -16.67 48.14 8.34
C GLU A 234 -16.19 49.00 9.52
N GLU A 235 -15.36 48.47 10.40
CA GLU A 235 -14.77 49.22 11.51
C GLU A 235 -13.82 50.32 11.00
N LEU A 236 -12.98 50.02 10.01
CA LEU A 236 -12.11 51.01 9.38
C LEU A 236 -12.91 52.12 8.70
N LYS A 237 -13.98 51.76 7.98
CA LYS A 237 -14.90 52.73 7.36
C LYS A 237 -15.59 53.59 8.40
N PHE A 238 -16.06 52.99 9.50
CA PHE A 238 -16.69 53.71 10.60
C PHE A 238 -15.72 54.69 11.25
N ASN A 239 -14.48 54.28 11.52
CA ASN A 239 -13.45 55.16 12.08
C ASN A 239 -13.10 56.30 11.12
N HIS A 240 -12.91 56.03 9.82
CA HIS A 240 -12.67 57.09 8.83
C HIS A 240 -13.86 58.04 8.72
N GLN A 241 -15.10 57.54 8.76
CA GLN A 241 -16.29 58.38 8.70
C GLN A 241 -16.39 59.29 9.93
N LYS A 242 -16.07 58.75 11.12
CA LYS A 242 -15.99 59.53 12.34
C LYS A 242 -14.87 60.59 12.29
N GLU A 243 -13.70 60.25 11.76
CA GLU A 243 -12.60 61.21 11.54
C GLU A 243 -13.01 62.32 10.58
N MET A 244 -13.66 61.97 9.46
CA MET A 244 -14.19 62.94 8.51
C MET A 244 -15.25 63.86 9.13
N GLU A 245 -16.14 63.33 9.98
CA GLU A 245 -17.10 64.14 10.73
C GLU A 245 -16.40 65.07 11.74
N THR A 246 -15.35 64.61 12.43
CA THR A 246 -14.59 65.48 13.34
C THR A 246 -13.83 66.59 12.60
N GLU A 247 -13.22 66.28 11.46
CA GLU A 247 -12.55 67.28 10.62
C GLU A 247 -13.56 68.27 10.04
N GLN A 248 -14.73 67.81 9.60
CA GLN A 248 -15.80 68.70 9.15
C GLN A 248 -16.27 69.64 10.27
N ASN A 249 -16.47 69.11 11.48
CA ASN A 249 -16.82 69.94 12.64
C ASN A 249 -15.70 70.95 12.99
N ASN A 250 -14.42 70.56 12.85
CA ASN A 250 -13.31 71.48 13.06
C ASN A 250 -13.28 72.59 11.99
N ILE A 251 -13.55 72.25 10.73
CA ILE A 251 -13.70 73.23 9.64
C ILE A 251 -14.83 74.20 9.97
N ASP A 252 -16.01 73.69 10.32
CA ASP A 252 -17.18 74.52 10.64
C ASP A 252 -16.88 75.45 11.83
N ASN A 253 -16.23 74.94 12.89
CA ASN A 253 -15.78 75.75 14.03
C ASN A 253 -14.78 76.84 13.62
N HIS A 254 -13.80 76.52 12.77
CA HIS A 254 -12.85 77.51 12.27
C HIS A 254 -13.50 78.54 11.35
N GLU A 255 -14.49 78.15 10.54
CA GLU A 255 -15.28 79.08 9.74
C GLU A 255 -16.07 80.05 10.62
N GLU A 256 -16.69 79.57 11.70
CA GLU A 256 -17.36 80.41 12.70
C GLU A 256 -16.35 81.34 13.41
N GLU A 257 -15.19 80.84 13.84
CA GLU A 257 -14.14 81.66 14.44
C GLU A 257 -13.66 82.76 13.48
N ILE A 258 -13.42 82.43 12.21
CA ILE A 258 -13.03 83.40 11.18
C ILE A 258 -14.13 84.45 11.01
N LYS A 259 -15.40 84.05 11.03
CA LYS A 259 -16.53 84.98 10.92
C LYS A 259 -16.59 85.94 12.10
N VAL A 260 -16.51 85.41 13.33
CA VAL A 260 -16.49 86.23 14.56
C VAL A 260 -15.28 87.17 14.58
N GLN A 261 -14.11 86.71 14.13
CA GLN A 261 -12.93 87.56 14.02
C GLN A 261 -13.10 88.67 12.98
N LYS A 262 -13.74 88.39 11.85
CA LYS A 262 -14.08 89.41 10.84
C LYS A 262 -15.05 90.45 11.39
N GLU A 263 -16.09 90.03 12.11
CA GLU A 263 -17.05 90.94 12.75
C GLU A 263 -16.36 91.84 13.80
N LYS A 264 -15.55 91.25 14.69
CA LYS A 264 -14.75 92.01 15.66
C LYS A 264 -13.79 92.98 14.98
N HIS A 265 -13.14 92.57 13.90
CA HIS A 265 -12.23 93.45 13.15
C HIS A 265 -12.98 94.61 12.51
N GLN A 266 -14.18 94.38 11.98
CA GLN A 266 -15.05 95.45 11.47
C GLN A 266 -15.47 96.43 12.58
N GLU A 267 -15.85 95.93 13.75
CA GLU A 267 -16.18 96.78 14.91
C GLU A 267 -14.97 97.60 15.37
N ILE A 268 -13.77 97.01 15.42
CA ILE A 268 -12.53 97.72 15.75
C ILE A 268 -12.25 98.82 14.72
N LEU A 269 -12.38 98.53 13.43
CA LEU A 269 -12.20 99.54 12.38
C LEU A 269 -13.21 100.68 12.51
N GLN A 270 -14.46 100.37 12.87
CA GLN A 270 -15.49 101.37 13.12
C GLN A 270 -15.15 102.24 14.34
N GLN A 271 -14.73 101.64 15.45
CA GLN A 271 -14.29 102.37 16.65
C GLN A 271 -13.09 103.29 16.35
N ILE A 272 -12.10 102.79 15.61
CA ILE A 272 -10.94 103.61 15.17
C ILE A 272 -11.40 104.77 14.29
N SER A 273 -12.36 104.55 13.39
CA SER A 273 -12.90 105.62 12.53
C SER A 273 -13.65 106.68 13.35
N GLU A 274 -14.50 106.26 14.29
CA GLU A 274 -15.24 107.16 15.17
C GLU A 274 -14.30 107.95 16.08
N ASP A 275 -13.24 107.33 16.61
CA ASP A 275 -12.25 108.00 17.44
C ASP A 275 -11.39 108.97 16.62
N ALA A 276 -11.01 108.61 15.39
CA ALA A 276 -10.32 109.52 14.47
C ALA A 276 -11.19 110.74 14.10
N GLU A 277 -12.50 110.57 13.93
CA GLU A 277 -13.44 111.69 13.72
C GLU A 277 -13.57 112.57 14.97
N LYS A 278 -13.70 111.98 16.16
CA LYS A 278 -13.72 112.74 17.42
C LYS A 278 -12.42 113.51 17.65
N GLU A 279 -11.28 112.91 17.35
CA GLU A 279 -9.98 113.57 17.45
C GLU A 279 -9.89 114.76 16.48
N LYS A 280 -10.33 114.57 15.22
CA LYS A 280 -10.42 115.65 14.23
C LYS A 280 -11.33 116.79 14.69
N ASP A 281 -12.47 116.47 15.30
CA ASP A 281 -13.39 117.45 15.88
C ASP A 281 -12.81 118.17 17.11
N GLN A 282 -12.05 117.46 17.94
CA GLN A 282 -11.33 118.06 19.06
C GLN A 282 -10.22 119.01 18.59
N ILE A 283 -9.43 118.60 17.59
CA ILE A 283 -8.36 119.43 17.02
C ILE A 283 -8.95 120.68 16.37
N THR A 284 -10.06 120.57 15.62
CA THR A 284 -10.72 121.73 15.02
C THR A 284 -11.31 122.69 16.06
N LYS A 285 -11.95 122.17 17.13
CA LYS A 285 -12.40 123.00 18.26
C LYS A 285 -11.23 123.67 18.99
N LYS A 286 -10.13 122.95 19.22
CA LYS A 286 -8.93 123.49 19.87
C LYS A 286 -8.31 124.61 19.05
N ASN A 287 -8.16 124.42 17.74
CA ASN A 287 -7.70 125.46 16.82
C ASN A 287 -8.62 126.70 16.82
N GLN A 288 -9.94 126.52 16.88
CA GLN A 288 -10.88 127.64 17.04
C GLN A 288 -10.71 128.38 18.38
N THR A 289 -10.45 127.67 19.48
CA THR A 289 -10.18 128.30 20.78
C THR A 289 -8.84 129.01 20.83
N ASP A 290 -7.82 128.46 20.19
CA ASP A 290 -6.48 129.05 20.19
C ASP A 290 -6.44 130.33 19.32
N ILE A 291 -7.21 130.40 18.24
CA ILE A 291 -7.44 131.65 17.49
C ILE A 291 -8.08 132.73 18.39
N LYS A 292 -9.03 132.38 19.26
CA LYS A 292 -9.64 133.32 20.22
C LYS A 292 -8.65 133.77 21.30
N LYS A 293 -7.84 132.85 21.83
CA LYS A 293 -6.80 133.19 22.84
C LYS A 293 -5.69 134.07 22.27
N ILE A 294 -5.31 133.88 21.01
CA ILE A 294 -4.32 134.75 20.34
C ILE A 294 -4.87 136.17 20.16
N ALA A 295 -6.18 136.34 19.92
CA ALA A 295 -6.83 137.65 19.90
C ALA A 295 -6.79 138.33 21.28
N ASP A 296 -7.07 137.59 22.36
CA ASP A 296 -7.11 138.10 23.75
C ASP A 296 -5.71 138.39 24.34
N PHE A 297 -4.68 137.63 23.95
CA PHE A 297 -3.31 137.81 24.45
C PHE A 297 -2.60 139.02 23.82
N SER A 298 -2.96 139.41 22.59
CA SER A 298 -2.42 140.61 21.94
C SER A 298 -2.83 141.92 22.63
N LEU A 299 -3.92 141.92 23.41
CA LEU A 299 -4.43 143.07 24.16
C LEU A 299 -3.86 143.19 25.59
N LYS A 300 -3.35 142.11 26.20
CA LYS A 300 -2.82 142.10 27.59
C LYS A 300 -1.31 142.32 27.73
N SER A 301 -0.52 142.06 26.68
CA SER A 301 0.95 142.18 26.73
C SER A 301 1.51 143.61 26.66
N LYS A 302 0.65 144.64 26.76
CA LYS A 302 1.05 146.07 26.76
C LYS A 302 1.15 146.72 28.16
N ALA A 303 0.86 146.00 29.26
CA ALA A 303 0.75 146.60 30.61
C ALA A 303 1.73 146.07 31.70
N GLU A 304 2.43 144.95 31.50
CA GLU A 304 3.14 144.26 32.61
C GLU A 304 4.65 144.56 32.75
N LEU A 305 5.25 145.43 31.91
CA LEU A 305 6.71 145.59 31.87
C LEU A 305 7.30 146.70 32.78
N GLN A 306 6.55 147.20 33.79
CA GLN A 306 6.99 148.35 34.60
C GLN A 306 7.09 148.09 36.13
N LEU A 307 6.78 146.88 36.62
CA LEU A 307 6.66 146.58 38.07
C LEU A 307 7.80 145.73 38.68
N ASN A 308 8.73 145.18 37.89
CA ASN A 308 9.75 144.24 38.38
C ASN A 308 11.10 144.88 38.71
N LYS A 309 11.14 145.84 39.64
CA LYS A 309 12.40 146.48 40.07
C LYS A 309 12.70 146.59 41.58
N ASN A 310 11.87 146.07 42.49
CA ASN A 310 12.08 146.23 43.96
C ASN A 310 12.08 144.93 44.80
N ARG A 311 12.78 143.85 44.39
CA ARG A 311 12.79 142.57 45.15
C ARG A 311 14.17 142.05 45.58
N ASN A 312 15.20 142.90 45.66
CA ASN A 312 16.60 142.44 45.73
C ASN A 312 17.44 142.92 46.94
N LYS A 313 16.88 142.95 48.16
CA LYS A 313 17.67 143.37 49.36
C LYS A 313 17.61 142.50 50.62
N ASP A 314 16.88 141.38 50.67
CA ASP A 314 16.66 140.64 51.93
C ASP A 314 17.47 139.34 52.14
N LEU A 315 18.40 138.96 51.24
CA LEU A 315 19.06 137.64 51.28
C LEU A 315 20.45 137.57 51.96
N THR A 316 20.86 138.59 52.73
CA THR A 316 22.27 138.70 53.17
C THR A 316 22.60 138.27 54.61
N ASN A 317 21.65 137.80 55.43
CA ASN A 317 21.91 137.58 56.87
C ASN A 317 21.83 136.12 57.39
N GLU A 318 21.70 135.09 56.55
CA GLU A 318 21.50 133.69 57.00
C GLU A 318 22.78 132.82 57.00
N ILE A 319 23.92 133.33 56.52
CA ILE A 319 25.11 132.50 56.22
C ILE A 319 26.07 132.30 57.41
N GLU A 320 26.00 133.08 58.49
CA GLU A 320 27.05 133.04 59.53
C GLU A 320 26.87 132.01 60.66
N GLN A 321 25.73 131.31 60.79
CA GLN A 321 25.47 130.46 61.97
C GLN A 321 25.89 128.96 61.82
N LEU A 322 26.01 128.41 60.61
CA LEU A 322 26.18 126.97 60.37
C LEU A 322 27.62 126.41 60.49
N LYS A 323 28.62 127.22 60.83
CA LYS A 323 30.04 126.82 60.76
C LYS A 323 30.63 126.12 62.01
N ARG A 324 29.88 125.93 63.11
CA ARG A 324 30.45 125.36 64.37
C ARG A 324 30.12 123.89 64.68
N GLU A 325 29.15 123.25 64.02
CA GLU A 325 28.75 121.86 64.34
C GLU A 325 29.55 120.77 63.61
N SER A 326 30.37 121.13 62.61
CA SER A 326 31.04 120.17 61.72
C SER A 326 32.32 119.52 62.28
N MET A 327 32.85 119.96 63.43
CA MET A 327 34.17 119.48 63.91
C MET A 327 34.13 118.17 64.71
N ASP A 328 33.05 117.87 65.46
CA ASP A 328 33.04 116.74 66.40
C ASP A 328 32.69 115.38 65.76
N GLN A 329 32.01 115.34 64.61
CA GLN A 329 31.64 114.07 63.93
C GLN A 329 32.82 113.34 63.27
N LYS A 330 33.99 113.98 63.13
CA LYS A 330 35.10 113.46 62.33
C LYS A 330 35.90 112.33 63.01
N HIS A 331 35.98 112.34 64.34
CA HIS A 331 36.80 111.37 65.09
C HIS A 331 36.17 109.97 65.26
N LEU A 332 34.84 109.83 65.14
CA LEU A 332 34.15 108.54 65.29
C LEU A 332 34.22 107.67 64.01
N ILE A 333 34.36 108.30 62.84
CA ILE A 333 34.40 107.64 61.53
C ILE A 333 35.69 106.85 61.32
N ASP A 334 36.82 107.32 61.84
CA ASP A 334 38.13 106.71 61.58
C ASP A 334 38.31 105.35 62.29
N SER A 335 37.66 105.13 63.44
CA SER A 335 37.73 103.84 64.16
C SER A 335 36.91 102.73 63.50
N GLN A 336 35.76 103.06 62.89
CA GLN A 336 34.91 102.09 62.18
C GLN A 336 35.46 101.66 60.82
N ARG A 337 36.47 102.37 60.30
CA ARG A 337 37.03 102.12 58.98
C ARG A 337 37.96 100.91 58.93
N GLY A 338 38.72 100.64 60.01
CA GLY A 338 39.66 99.51 60.07
C GLY A 338 38.98 98.14 60.08
N ALA A 339 37.91 97.95 60.87
CA ALA A 339 37.17 96.67 60.91
C ALA A 339 36.44 96.36 59.58
N ASN A 340 36.04 97.39 58.83
CA ASN A 340 35.40 97.22 57.52
C ASN A 340 36.37 96.83 56.41
N GLU A 341 37.68 97.08 56.57
CA GLU A 341 38.70 96.67 55.60
C GLU A 341 39.00 95.17 55.72
N GLU A 342 39.12 94.62 56.93
CA GLU A 342 39.36 93.18 57.14
C GLU A 342 38.21 92.31 56.61
N PHE A 343 36.95 92.68 56.88
CA PHE A 343 35.79 91.95 56.34
C PHE A 343 35.66 92.06 54.82
N LYS A 344 36.17 93.13 54.19
CA LYS A 344 36.20 93.25 52.74
C LYS A 344 37.18 92.27 52.10
N GLU A 345 38.37 92.15 52.68
CA GLU A 345 39.40 91.22 52.15
C GLU A 345 38.95 89.76 52.24
N GLU A 346 38.27 89.36 53.32
CA GLU A 346 37.74 87.99 53.44
C GLU A 346 36.58 87.73 52.46
N LYS A 347 35.72 88.72 52.23
CA LYS A 347 34.65 88.66 51.25
C LYS A 347 35.19 88.47 49.83
N GLU A 348 36.21 89.24 49.44
CA GLU A 348 36.83 89.13 48.12
C GLU A 348 37.47 87.76 47.88
N LYS A 349 38.06 87.14 48.91
CA LYS A 349 38.61 85.77 48.79
C LYS A 349 37.51 84.74 48.52
N LYS A 350 36.39 84.79 49.25
CA LYS A 350 35.27 83.86 49.02
C LYS A 350 34.55 84.12 47.69
N GLU A 351 34.44 85.36 47.25
CA GLU A 351 33.90 85.70 45.93
C GLU A 351 34.76 85.11 44.80
N LYS A 352 36.09 85.13 44.93
CA LYS A 352 37.00 84.47 43.97
C LYS A 352 36.84 82.94 43.95
N GLU A 353 36.72 82.29 45.10
CA GLU A 353 36.53 80.84 45.15
C GLU A 353 35.18 80.40 44.54
N ILE A 354 34.13 81.21 44.73
CA ILE A 354 32.82 80.98 44.10
C ILE A 354 32.92 81.11 42.58
N LEU A 355 33.57 82.17 42.08
CA LEU A 355 33.80 82.37 40.64
C LEU A 355 34.56 81.21 40.00
N GLU A 356 35.58 80.68 40.67
CA GLU A 356 36.34 79.52 40.18
C GLU A 356 35.49 78.25 40.14
N LYS A 357 34.65 78.01 41.16
CA LYS A 357 33.71 76.87 41.16
C LYS A 357 32.63 77.00 40.11
N ASP A 358 32.08 78.20 39.91
CA ASP A 358 31.09 78.47 38.87
C ASP A 358 31.67 78.28 37.46
N ALA A 359 32.94 78.64 37.24
CA ALA A 359 33.63 78.38 35.99
C ALA A 359 33.77 76.86 35.71
N VAL A 360 34.16 76.08 36.72
CA VAL A 360 34.26 74.60 36.60
C VAL A 360 32.89 73.96 36.37
N ILE A 361 31.84 74.44 37.04
CA ILE A 361 30.47 73.99 36.84
C ILE A 361 30.04 74.27 35.39
N GLY A 362 30.29 75.49 34.89
CA GLY A 362 29.99 75.85 33.50
C GLY A 362 30.70 74.96 32.47
N GLU A 363 31.96 74.60 32.70
CA GLU A 363 32.68 73.65 31.83
C GLU A 363 32.05 72.24 31.86
N LYS A 364 31.65 71.76 33.04
CA LYS A 364 30.99 70.45 33.19
C LYS A 364 29.60 70.44 32.55
N GLU A 365 28.83 71.50 32.69
CA GLU A 365 27.54 71.66 32.03
C GLU A 365 27.67 71.68 30.51
N ALA A 366 28.69 72.37 29.98
CA ALA A 366 29.01 72.36 28.55
C ALA A 366 29.38 70.95 28.06
N GLN A 367 30.18 70.20 28.82
CA GLN A 367 30.52 68.81 28.50
C GLN A 367 29.27 67.90 28.51
N ILE A 368 28.41 68.05 29.52
CA ILE A 368 27.14 67.31 29.61
C ILE A 368 26.25 67.62 28.40
N TYR A 369 26.16 68.88 27.99
CA TYR A 369 25.40 69.28 26.81
C TYR A 369 25.96 68.64 25.53
N GLN A 370 27.28 68.64 25.34
CA GLN A 370 27.91 67.95 24.21
C GLN A 370 27.62 66.44 24.22
N TYR A 371 27.71 65.79 25.38
CA TYR A 371 27.38 64.37 25.50
C TYR A 371 25.90 64.10 25.21
N LYS A 372 24.97 64.94 25.69
CA LYS A 372 23.54 64.82 25.36
C LYS A 372 23.29 64.93 23.86
N LYS A 373 23.93 65.88 23.18
CA LYS A 373 23.85 66.01 21.73
C LYS A 373 24.40 64.78 21.00
N LYS A 374 25.54 64.26 21.45
CA LYS A 374 26.15 63.05 20.89
C LYS A 374 25.28 61.81 21.12
N THR A 375 24.62 61.70 22.28
CA THR A 375 23.65 60.63 22.56
C THR A 375 22.43 60.71 21.64
N GLN A 376 21.88 61.91 21.40
CA GLN A 376 20.79 62.11 20.46
C GLN A 376 21.19 61.75 19.01
N GLU A 377 22.42 62.08 18.61
CA GLU A 377 22.96 61.67 17.30
C GLU A 377 23.08 60.14 17.21
N LEU A 378 23.57 59.47 18.26
CA LEU A 378 23.64 58.00 18.32
C LEU A 378 22.25 57.35 18.29
N GLU A 379 21.24 57.94 18.93
CA GLU A 379 19.86 57.47 18.83
C GLU A 379 19.34 57.57 17.40
N LYS A 380 19.62 58.68 16.70
CA LYS A 380 19.28 58.82 15.27
C LYS A 380 19.97 57.75 14.43
N PHE A 381 21.27 57.50 14.65
CA PHE A 381 21.98 56.41 13.97
C PHE A 381 21.39 55.04 14.28
N LYS A 382 20.99 54.79 15.53
CA LYS A 382 20.31 53.56 15.92
C LYS A 382 18.99 53.39 15.17
N PHE A 383 18.17 54.43 15.04
CA PHE A 383 16.92 54.36 14.27
C PHE A 383 17.16 54.08 12.78
N VAL A 384 18.17 54.70 12.18
CA VAL A 384 18.55 54.44 10.78
C VAL A 384 19.04 53.00 10.61
N LEU A 385 19.85 52.49 11.53
CA LEU A 385 20.33 51.11 11.52
C LEU A 385 19.20 50.11 11.75
N ASP A 386 18.29 50.37 12.70
CA ASP A 386 17.13 49.52 12.96
C ASP A 386 16.18 49.49 11.75
N TYR A 387 16.00 50.63 11.07
CA TYR A 387 15.27 50.69 9.81
C TYR A 387 15.97 49.89 8.72
N LYS A 388 17.30 50.03 8.56
CA LYS A 388 18.08 49.26 7.58
C LYS A 388 18.06 47.76 7.88
N ILE A 389 18.10 47.36 9.15
CA ILE A 389 17.95 45.97 9.57
C ILE A 389 16.55 45.45 9.24
N LYS A 390 15.49 46.23 9.47
CA LYS A 390 14.12 45.85 9.09
C LYS A 390 13.97 45.69 7.58
N GLU A 391 14.50 46.62 6.80
CA GLU A 391 14.48 46.57 5.33
C GLU A 391 15.22 45.34 4.81
N LEU A 392 16.45 45.08 5.28
CA LEU A 392 17.22 43.90 4.91
C LEU A 392 16.53 42.60 5.33
N LYS A 393 15.88 42.56 6.50
CA LYS A 393 15.09 41.39 6.92
C LYS A 393 13.88 41.18 6.01
N ALA A 394 13.18 42.25 5.63
CA ALA A 394 12.05 42.18 4.70
C ALA A 394 12.45 41.69 3.30
N GLU A 395 13.68 41.94 2.87
CA GLU A 395 14.24 41.43 1.60
C GLU A 395 14.76 39.98 1.71
N ILE A 396 15.36 39.62 2.85
CA ILE A 396 15.87 38.26 3.09
C ILE A 396 14.74 37.24 3.27
N GLU A 397 13.62 37.62 3.89
CA GLU A 397 12.52 36.71 4.17
C GLU A 397 11.88 36.07 2.91
N PRO A 398 11.50 36.81 1.84
CA PRO A 398 11.00 36.20 0.61
C PRO A 398 12.06 35.33 -0.07
N ARG A 399 13.33 35.75 -0.05
CA ARG A 399 14.44 34.99 -0.63
C ARG A 399 14.70 33.67 0.13
N ASN A 400 14.52 33.66 1.45
CA ASN A 400 14.57 32.45 2.27
C ASN A 400 13.39 31.52 1.96
N LYS A 401 12.16 32.05 1.86
CA LYS A 401 10.98 31.27 1.46
C LYS A 401 11.14 30.67 0.05
N GLU A 402 11.72 31.41 -0.88
CA GLU A 402 12.04 30.91 -2.22
C GLU A 402 13.12 29.82 -2.17
N THR A 403 14.18 30.03 -1.40
CA THR A 403 15.24 29.01 -1.21
C THR A 403 14.67 27.73 -0.60
N GLU A 404 13.74 27.84 0.35
CA GLU A 404 13.05 26.70 0.96
C GLU A 404 12.16 25.96 -0.04
N LYS A 405 11.41 26.69 -0.88
CA LYS A 405 10.64 26.11 -1.99
C LYS A 405 11.55 25.39 -2.99
N LEU A 406 12.66 26.00 -3.39
CA LEU A 406 13.63 25.41 -4.31
C LEU A 406 14.28 24.17 -3.70
N LYS A 407 14.60 24.17 -2.40
CA LYS A 407 15.07 22.99 -1.67
C LYS A 407 14.03 21.87 -1.66
N GLY A 408 12.75 22.21 -1.43
CA GLY A 408 11.64 21.26 -1.51
C GLY A 408 11.54 20.62 -2.89
N MET A 409 11.49 21.44 -3.95
CA MET A 409 11.47 20.98 -5.34
C MET A 409 12.68 20.11 -5.70
N THR A 410 13.88 20.48 -5.23
CA THR A 410 15.11 19.70 -5.47
C THR A 410 15.00 18.34 -4.80
N ASN A 411 14.50 18.28 -3.55
CA ASN A 411 14.33 17.02 -2.84
C ASN A 411 13.25 16.12 -3.49
N ASP A 412 12.17 16.71 -3.98
CA ASP A 412 11.13 15.98 -4.72
C ASP A 412 11.66 15.46 -6.06
N MET A 413 12.49 16.25 -6.75
CA MET A 413 13.19 15.83 -7.96
C MET A 413 14.19 14.71 -7.68
N ASP A 414 14.95 14.78 -6.58
CA ASP A 414 15.87 13.72 -6.16
C ASP A 414 15.13 12.42 -5.81
N ASN A 415 13.98 12.51 -5.16
CA ASN A 415 13.12 11.36 -4.88
C ASN A 415 12.56 10.77 -6.18
N SER A 416 12.16 11.61 -7.12
CA SER A 416 11.71 11.20 -8.45
C SER A 416 12.86 10.53 -9.22
N LEU A 417 14.07 11.07 -9.18
CA LEU A 417 15.26 10.48 -9.78
C LEU A 417 15.59 9.11 -9.18
N LYS A 418 15.51 8.96 -7.86
CA LYS A 418 15.68 7.65 -7.19
C LYS A 418 14.63 6.66 -7.65
N TYR A 419 13.36 7.10 -7.77
CA TYR A 419 12.28 6.26 -8.29
C TYR A 419 12.57 5.83 -9.73
N PHE A 420 12.89 6.77 -10.63
CA PHE A 420 13.22 6.47 -12.02
C PHE A 420 14.46 5.59 -12.15
N ASN A 421 15.48 5.78 -11.32
CA ASN A 421 16.66 4.89 -11.30
C ASN A 421 16.29 3.47 -10.87
N LYS A 422 15.38 3.32 -9.89
CA LYS A 422 14.88 2.00 -9.48
C LYS A 422 14.06 1.34 -10.59
N VAL A 423 13.21 2.11 -11.26
CA VAL A 423 12.43 1.62 -12.42
C VAL A 423 13.36 1.26 -13.57
N ASN A 424 14.35 2.08 -13.89
CA ASN A 424 15.34 1.82 -14.93
C ASN A 424 16.17 0.57 -14.62
N ALA A 425 16.57 0.36 -13.37
CA ALA A 425 17.23 -0.87 -12.96
C ALA A 425 16.31 -2.09 -13.14
N GLY A 426 15.03 -1.97 -12.78
CA GLY A 426 14.03 -3.02 -13.02
C GLY A 426 13.80 -3.30 -14.50
N LEU A 427 13.68 -2.27 -15.33
CA LEU A 427 13.58 -2.39 -16.78
C LEU A 427 14.85 -3.01 -17.38
N GLY A 428 16.03 -2.71 -16.85
CA GLY A 428 17.28 -3.36 -17.24
C GLY A 428 17.23 -4.87 -17.07
N VAL A 429 16.78 -5.35 -15.90
CA VAL A 429 16.59 -6.79 -15.65
C VAL A 429 15.61 -7.42 -16.64
N ILE A 430 14.52 -6.73 -16.97
CA ILE A 430 13.53 -7.22 -17.94
C ILE A 430 14.12 -7.28 -19.35
N VAL A 431 14.88 -6.26 -19.76
CA VAL A 431 15.56 -6.23 -21.06
C VAL A 431 16.57 -7.37 -21.17
N ASP A 432 17.32 -7.65 -20.10
CA ASP A 432 18.26 -8.76 -20.06
C ASP A 432 17.56 -10.12 -20.14
N ASP A 433 16.44 -10.32 -19.43
CA ASP A 433 15.64 -11.55 -19.54
C ASP A 433 15.07 -11.74 -20.96
N LEU A 434 14.56 -10.67 -21.57
CA LEU A 434 14.09 -10.69 -22.95
C LEU A 434 15.20 -11.01 -23.94
N ARG A 435 16.42 -10.47 -23.73
CA ARG A 435 17.61 -10.82 -24.54
C ARG A 435 17.96 -12.30 -24.43
N VAL A 436 18.03 -12.84 -23.22
CA VAL A 436 18.32 -14.27 -23.00
C VAL A 436 17.26 -15.14 -23.67
N LYS A 437 15.98 -14.76 -23.58
CA LYS A 437 14.89 -15.47 -24.25
C LYS A 437 15.00 -15.41 -25.78
N GLN A 438 15.38 -14.25 -26.32
CA GLN A 438 15.62 -14.08 -27.75
C GLN A 438 16.78 -14.97 -28.24
N GLU A 439 17.88 -15.04 -27.52
CA GLU A 439 19.03 -15.88 -27.85
C GLU A 439 18.65 -17.38 -27.86
N LYS A 440 17.93 -17.84 -26.84
CA LYS A 440 17.41 -19.22 -26.78
C LYS A 440 16.49 -19.54 -27.95
N MET A 441 15.59 -18.61 -28.29
CA MET A 441 14.68 -18.77 -29.44
C MET A 441 15.45 -18.84 -30.76
N GLN A 442 16.47 -17.98 -30.95
CA GLN A 442 17.32 -18.02 -32.14
C GLN A 442 18.12 -19.33 -32.24
N ALA A 443 18.64 -19.84 -31.13
CA ALA A 443 19.32 -21.14 -31.08
C ALA A 443 18.36 -22.28 -31.49
N LEU A 444 17.13 -22.27 -30.98
CA LEU A 444 16.10 -23.24 -31.35
C LEU A 444 15.75 -23.15 -32.84
N ILE A 445 15.58 -21.94 -33.38
CA ILE A 445 15.32 -21.72 -34.80
C ILE A 445 16.48 -22.27 -35.65
N LYS A 446 17.73 -22.06 -35.23
CA LYS A 446 18.91 -22.58 -35.94
C LYS A 446 18.92 -24.11 -35.95
N MET A 447 18.61 -24.74 -34.81
CA MET A 447 18.47 -26.20 -34.69
C MET A 447 17.34 -26.74 -35.59
N ASN A 448 16.16 -26.14 -35.53
CA ASN A 448 15.03 -26.56 -36.37
C ASN A 448 15.32 -26.39 -37.86
N ARG A 449 15.99 -25.30 -38.27
CA ARG A 449 16.43 -25.10 -39.65
C ARG A 449 17.44 -26.17 -40.09
N TYR A 450 18.33 -26.58 -39.20
CA TYR A 450 19.25 -27.68 -39.47
C TYR A 450 18.47 -28.99 -39.67
N THR A 451 17.57 -29.35 -38.75
CA THR A 451 16.73 -30.55 -38.86
C THR A 451 15.89 -30.56 -40.14
N ILE A 452 15.25 -29.44 -40.49
CA ILE A 452 14.49 -29.31 -41.73
C ILE A 452 15.38 -29.53 -42.95
N ARG A 453 16.61 -28.98 -42.96
CA ARG A 453 17.56 -29.22 -44.07
C ARG A 453 17.95 -30.69 -44.15
N THR A 454 18.30 -31.32 -43.03
CA THR A 454 18.66 -32.74 -43.00
C THR A 454 17.51 -33.62 -43.48
N ASN A 455 16.29 -33.35 -43.02
CA ASN A 455 15.09 -34.06 -43.47
C ASN A 455 14.80 -33.83 -44.96
N ASN A 456 14.97 -32.60 -45.46
CA ASN A 456 14.80 -32.32 -46.89
C ASN A 456 15.85 -33.03 -47.75
N ILE A 457 17.09 -33.15 -47.28
CA ILE A 457 18.14 -33.93 -47.94
C ILE A 457 17.74 -35.41 -47.96
N LEU A 458 17.26 -35.95 -46.84
CA LEU A 458 16.82 -37.34 -46.72
C LEU A 458 15.59 -37.63 -47.61
N ILE A 459 14.61 -36.73 -47.63
CA ILE A 459 13.43 -36.83 -48.51
C ILE A 459 13.87 -36.77 -49.98
N LYS A 460 14.83 -35.90 -50.32
CA LYS A 460 15.34 -35.82 -51.69
C LYS A 460 16.07 -37.09 -52.09
N SER A 461 16.99 -37.59 -51.25
CA SER A 461 17.69 -38.85 -51.53
C SER A 461 16.72 -40.03 -51.63
N PHE A 462 15.68 -40.07 -50.79
CA PHE A 462 14.64 -41.09 -50.84
C PHE A 462 13.84 -41.02 -52.15
N LYS A 463 13.49 -39.81 -52.62
CA LYS A 463 12.82 -39.61 -53.90
C LYS A 463 13.69 -40.03 -55.08
N ASP A 464 14.98 -39.69 -55.04
CA ASP A 464 15.94 -40.06 -56.09
C ASP A 464 16.10 -41.59 -56.14
N ASP A 465 16.26 -42.25 -54.99
CA ASP A 465 16.36 -43.71 -54.89
C ASP A 465 15.04 -44.43 -55.31
N ILE A 466 13.86 -43.86 -55.01
CA ILE A 466 12.57 -44.36 -55.53
C ILE A 466 12.52 -44.22 -57.06
N TYR A 467 12.93 -43.08 -57.59
CA TYR A 467 12.90 -42.82 -59.02
C TYR A 467 13.79 -43.81 -59.78
N GLU A 468 14.96 -44.15 -59.24
CA GLU A 468 15.82 -45.21 -59.75
C GLU A 468 15.15 -46.59 -59.65
N THR A 469 14.52 -46.90 -58.51
CA THR A 469 13.83 -48.19 -58.30
C THR A 469 12.66 -48.40 -59.26
N VAL A 470 11.89 -47.34 -59.56
CA VAL A 470 10.74 -47.34 -60.48
C VAL A 470 11.17 -47.64 -61.92
N GLN A 471 12.41 -47.33 -62.31
CA GLN A 471 12.92 -47.67 -63.66
C GLN A 471 13.06 -49.18 -63.89
N TYR A 472 13.11 -49.99 -62.82
CA TYR A 472 13.22 -51.45 -62.89
C TYR A 472 11.88 -52.19 -62.74
N ILE A 473 10.74 -51.51 -62.95
CA ILE A 473 9.39 -52.11 -62.83
C ILE A 473 9.20 -53.33 -63.73
N ASP A 474 9.82 -53.36 -64.91
CA ASP A 474 9.69 -54.46 -65.87
C ASP A 474 10.60 -55.67 -65.56
N ASP A 475 11.54 -55.55 -64.60
CA ASP A 475 12.51 -56.59 -64.20
C ASP A 475 12.31 -56.99 -62.71
N PRO A 476 11.53 -58.07 -62.43
CA PRO A 476 11.13 -58.44 -61.07
C PRO A 476 12.30 -58.74 -60.12
N LEU A 477 13.41 -59.28 -60.63
CA LEU A 477 14.57 -59.67 -59.82
C LEU A 477 15.39 -58.45 -59.38
N LYS A 478 15.57 -57.48 -60.29
CA LYS A 478 16.25 -56.21 -59.96
C LYS A 478 15.39 -55.34 -59.06
N LEU A 479 14.08 -55.29 -59.29
CA LEU A 479 13.16 -54.56 -58.42
C LEU A 479 13.21 -55.08 -56.98
N GLN A 480 13.22 -56.40 -56.77
CA GLN A 480 13.34 -57.00 -55.44
C GLN A 480 14.65 -56.61 -54.74
N THR A 481 15.76 -56.55 -55.49
CA THR A 481 17.07 -56.21 -54.93
C THR A 481 17.15 -54.74 -54.52
N PHE A 482 16.76 -53.82 -55.42
CA PHE A 482 16.75 -52.37 -55.13
C PHE A 482 15.76 -51.97 -54.03
N THR A 483 14.59 -52.61 -53.98
CA THR A 483 13.61 -52.39 -52.90
C THR A 483 14.15 -52.88 -51.55
N HIS A 484 14.90 -53.98 -51.52
CA HIS A 484 15.55 -54.47 -50.30
C HIS A 484 16.68 -53.54 -49.84
N GLU A 485 17.48 -53.01 -50.75
CA GLU A 485 18.52 -52.01 -50.45
C GLU A 485 17.91 -50.69 -49.93
N MET A 486 16.84 -50.19 -50.53
CA MET A 486 16.08 -49.05 -50.01
C MET A 486 15.52 -49.33 -48.61
N TYR A 487 14.95 -50.52 -48.40
CA TYR A 487 14.41 -50.93 -47.11
C TYR A 487 15.50 -50.88 -46.05
N GLN A 488 16.68 -51.47 -46.29
CA GLN A 488 17.78 -51.41 -45.33
C GLN A 488 18.32 -49.99 -45.10
N LYS A 489 18.34 -49.14 -46.13
CA LYS A 489 18.90 -47.77 -46.06
C LYS A 489 18.01 -46.80 -45.29
N TYR A 490 16.69 -46.87 -45.46
CA TYR A 490 15.72 -45.92 -44.88
C TYR A 490 14.88 -46.50 -43.75
N VAL A 491 14.71 -47.82 -43.72
CA VAL A 491 14.09 -48.55 -42.61
C VAL A 491 15.20 -49.22 -41.82
N LYS A 492 15.99 -48.41 -41.12
CA LYS A 492 16.79 -48.95 -40.01
C LYS A 492 15.82 -49.38 -38.93
N ASP A 493 16.00 -50.61 -38.45
CA ASP A 493 15.25 -51.27 -37.38
C ASP A 493 14.40 -50.29 -36.56
N SER A 494 13.09 -50.47 -36.65
CA SER A 494 12.15 -50.11 -35.60
C SER A 494 12.43 -50.93 -34.33
N GLY A 495 13.69 -50.96 -33.89
CA GLY A 495 14.10 -51.40 -32.58
C GLY A 495 13.22 -50.64 -31.60
N LYS A 496 12.43 -51.42 -30.84
CA LYS A 496 11.46 -50.99 -29.84
C LYS A 496 11.64 -49.51 -29.54
N LYS A 497 10.74 -48.66 -30.06
CA LYS A 497 10.62 -47.29 -29.61
C LYS A 497 10.60 -47.37 -28.09
N ALA A 498 11.73 -47.11 -27.44
CA ALA A 498 11.75 -46.76 -26.04
C ALA A 498 10.73 -45.64 -25.98
N VAL A 499 9.63 -45.88 -25.27
CA VAL A 499 8.51 -44.98 -25.15
C VAL A 499 9.11 -43.60 -24.97
N GLU A 500 9.08 -42.78 -26.04
CA GLU A 500 9.56 -41.41 -25.99
C GLU A 500 8.59 -40.78 -25.02
N ILE A 501 9.04 -40.64 -23.77
CA ILE A 501 8.33 -39.90 -22.74
C ILE A 501 8.00 -38.58 -23.39
N ASN A 502 6.70 -38.35 -23.59
CA ASN A 502 6.18 -37.23 -24.34
C ASN A 502 6.94 -35.97 -23.88
N PRO A 503 7.55 -35.18 -24.78
CA PRO A 503 8.32 -33.99 -24.38
C PRO A 503 7.51 -33.00 -23.53
N GLU A 504 6.18 -33.09 -23.55
CA GLU A 504 5.29 -32.42 -22.59
C GLU A 504 5.38 -33.00 -21.18
N ILE A 505 5.42 -34.32 -21.00
CA ILE A 505 5.64 -34.98 -19.71
C ILE A 505 7.02 -34.62 -19.15
N ARG A 506 8.06 -34.56 -20.01
CA ARG A 506 9.40 -34.14 -19.56
C ARG A 506 9.44 -32.67 -19.14
N LYS A 507 8.77 -31.78 -19.89
CA LYS A 507 8.61 -30.37 -19.49
C LYS A 507 7.75 -30.21 -18.24
N GLU A 508 6.73 -31.03 -18.07
CA GLU A 508 5.89 -31.05 -16.89
C GLU A 508 6.69 -31.53 -15.68
N TYR A 509 7.55 -32.54 -15.86
CA TYR A 509 8.51 -32.98 -14.86
C TYR A 509 9.51 -31.87 -14.50
N ASP A 510 10.11 -31.18 -15.47
CA ASP A 510 11.01 -30.05 -15.23
C ASP A 510 10.29 -28.87 -14.51
N ASN A 511 9.01 -28.65 -14.82
CA ASN A 511 8.19 -27.63 -14.17
C ASN A 511 7.82 -28.04 -12.74
N GLN A 512 7.48 -29.31 -12.52
CA GLN A 512 7.25 -29.89 -11.20
C GLN A 512 8.53 -29.85 -10.37
N GLU A 513 9.68 -30.20 -10.94
CA GLU A 513 11.00 -30.12 -10.30
C GLU A 513 11.32 -28.67 -9.89
N LYS A 514 11.09 -27.68 -10.77
CA LYS A 514 11.26 -26.26 -10.41
C LYS A 514 10.28 -25.81 -9.33
N PHE A 515 9.03 -26.25 -9.37
CA PHE A 515 8.04 -25.95 -8.34
C PHE A 515 8.46 -26.55 -6.99
N LEU A 516 8.91 -27.81 -6.99
CA LEU A 516 9.44 -28.50 -5.82
C LEU A 516 10.72 -27.85 -5.29
N MET A 517 11.64 -27.42 -6.16
CA MET A 517 12.84 -26.68 -5.78
C MET A 517 12.50 -25.33 -5.16
N ASN A 518 11.56 -24.58 -5.75
CA ASN A 518 11.11 -23.30 -5.19
C ASN A 518 10.34 -23.50 -3.87
N SER A 519 9.55 -24.57 -3.77
CA SER A 519 8.84 -24.94 -2.54
C SER A 519 9.82 -25.35 -1.44
N LYS A 520 10.81 -26.18 -1.77
CA LYS A 520 11.93 -26.54 -0.88
C LYS A 520 12.69 -25.30 -0.43
N HIS A 521 13.05 -24.40 -1.33
CA HIS A 521 13.74 -23.16 -0.97
C HIS A 521 12.89 -22.25 -0.07
N SER A 522 11.59 -22.14 -0.35
CA SER A 522 10.64 -21.40 0.49
C SER A 522 10.51 -22.03 1.88
N LEU A 523 10.47 -23.36 1.95
CA LEU A 523 10.45 -24.12 3.21
C LEU A 523 11.77 -23.98 3.98
N GLU A 524 12.92 -24.02 3.30
CA GLU A 524 14.24 -23.77 3.90
C GLU A 524 14.34 -22.34 4.46
N GLN A 525 13.82 -21.34 3.73
CA GLN A 525 13.76 -19.97 4.23
C GLN A 525 12.81 -19.82 5.42
N LYS A 526 11.64 -20.48 5.41
CA LYS A 526 10.72 -20.51 6.54
C LYS A 526 11.37 -21.19 7.75
N LEU A 527 12.01 -22.34 7.56
CA LEU A 527 12.74 -23.04 8.61
C LEU A 527 13.86 -22.18 9.19
N LYS A 528 14.62 -21.47 8.35
CA LYS A 528 15.69 -20.56 8.81
C LYS A 528 15.11 -19.38 9.58
N LYS A 529 13.96 -18.84 9.18
CA LYS A 529 13.23 -17.81 9.92
C LYS A 529 12.74 -18.34 11.26
N ASP A 530 12.10 -19.50 11.29
CA ASP A 530 11.58 -20.13 12.51
C ASP A 530 12.73 -20.50 13.46
N MET A 531 13.85 -21.00 12.96
CA MET A 531 15.06 -21.23 13.76
C MET A 531 15.60 -19.94 14.37
N ASN A 532 15.64 -18.84 13.61
CA ASN A 532 16.07 -17.54 14.14
C ASN A 532 15.07 -16.99 15.18
N LEU A 533 13.78 -17.20 14.96
CA LEU A 533 12.72 -16.79 15.87
C LEU A 533 12.79 -17.60 17.17
N HIS A 534 12.93 -18.93 17.09
CA HIS A 534 13.20 -19.80 18.22
C HIS A 534 14.50 -19.44 18.95
N LYS A 535 15.58 -19.08 18.23
CA LYS A 535 16.82 -18.63 18.86
C LYS A 535 16.61 -17.32 19.64
N LYS A 536 15.86 -16.38 19.07
CA LYS A 536 15.50 -15.11 19.71
C LYS A 536 14.60 -15.32 20.92
N ASP A 537 13.61 -16.20 20.83
CA ASP A 537 12.70 -16.55 21.92
C ASP A 537 13.42 -17.33 23.02
N SER A 538 14.32 -18.25 22.67
CA SER A 538 15.19 -18.95 23.62
C SER A 538 16.10 -17.97 24.36
N GLN A 539 16.69 -16.99 23.67
CA GLN A 539 17.45 -15.91 24.30
C GLN A 539 16.58 -14.98 25.17
N LYS A 540 15.32 -14.76 24.79
CA LYS A 540 14.35 -14.00 25.60
C LYS A 540 14.01 -14.76 26.87
N HIS A 541 13.63 -16.03 26.76
CA HIS A 541 13.37 -16.90 27.91
C HIS A 541 14.60 -17.08 28.80
N MET A 542 15.81 -17.17 28.23
CA MET A 542 17.03 -17.24 29.03
C MET A 542 17.27 -15.94 29.83
N ARG A 543 16.95 -14.77 29.26
CA ARG A 543 16.98 -13.50 29.98
C ARG A 543 15.90 -13.42 31.06
N GLU A 544 14.67 -13.79 30.73
CA GLU A 544 13.57 -13.84 31.70
C GLU A 544 13.87 -14.81 32.85
N ASN A 545 14.40 -15.99 32.55
CA ASN A 545 14.84 -16.96 33.56
C ASN A 545 15.98 -16.41 34.41
N TYR A 546 16.94 -15.70 33.81
CA TYR A 546 18.00 -15.04 34.57
C TYR A 546 17.45 -13.96 35.52
N GLU A 547 16.50 -13.15 35.04
CA GLU A 547 15.81 -12.13 35.84
C GLU A 547 15.03 -12.77 36.99
N LEU A 548 14.29 -13.85 36.73
CA LEU A 548 13.54 -14.61 37.72
C LEU A 548 14.47 -15.27 38.74
N ILE A 549 15.60 -15.84 38.31
CA ILE A 549 16.61 -16.39 39.22
C ILE A 549 17.18 -15.28 40.10
N LYS A 550 17.45 -14.10 39.54
CA LYS A 550 17.90 -12.94 40.30
C LYS A 550 16.84 -12.52 41.34
N GLN A 551 15.57 -12.46 40.96
CA GLN A 551 14.46 -12.18 41.86
C GLN A 551 14.33 -13.25 42.96
N ILE A 552 14.39 -14.53 42.60
CA ILE A 552 14.38 -15.64 43.56
C ILE A 552 15.54 -15.52 44.54
N ASN A 553 16.74 -15.20 44.07
CA ASN A 553 17.91 -15.00 44.93
C ASN A 553 17.72 -13.80 45.85
N THR A 554 17.20 -12.66 45.36
CA THR A 554 16.88 -11.52 46.23
C THR A 554 15.81 -11.85 47.27
N LEU A 555 14.82 -12.68 46.91
CA LEU A 555 13.79 -13.15 47.84
C LEU A 555 14.35 -14.15 48.84
N ARG A 556 15.33 -14.99 48.46
CA ARG A 556 16.06 -15.88 49.37
C ARG A 556 16.93 -15.09 50.34
N ASP A 557 17.67 -14.09 49.87
CA ASP A 557 18.46 -13.20 50.72
C ASP A 557 17.54 -12.45 51.69
N ARG A 558 16.38 -11.97 51.22
CA ARG A 558 15.40 -11.30 52.07
C ARG A 558 14.76 -12.26 53.07
N ARG A 559 14.45 -13.49 52.67
CA ARG A 559 13.95 -14.55 53.56
C ARG A 559 15.00 -14.87 54.61
N ASP A 560 16.26 -15.02 54.24
CA ASP A 560 17.35 -15.38 55.16
C ASP A 560 17.64 -14.21 56.11
N GLU A 561 17.56 -12.97 55.64
CA GLU A 561 17.61 -11.78 56.49
C GLU A 561 16.45 -11.77 57.50
N LEU A 562 15.22 -12.05 57.05
CA LEU A 562 14.05 -12.16 57.93
C LEU A 562 14.23 -13.30 58.94
N ILE A 563 14.63 -14.51 58.52
CA ILE A 563 14.93 -15.64 59.40
C ILE A 563 16.02 -15.28 60.41
N SER A 564 17.06 -14.53 60.01
CA SER A 564 18.11 -14.08 60.92
C SER A 564 17.57 -13.10 61.97
N LYS A 565 16.60 -12.24 61.59
CA LYS A 565 15.91 -11.32 62.50
C LYS A 565 14.96 -12.07 63.43
N THR A 566 14.22 -13.06 62.94
CA THR A 566 13.36 -13.91 63.78
C THR A 566 14.21 -14.74 64.72
N LYS A 567 15.31 -15.35 64.27
CA LYS A 567 16.25 -16.08 65.14
C LYS A 567 16.90 -15.16 66.18
N LYS A 568 17.29 -13.92 65.84
CA LYS A 568 17.79 -12.96 66.85
C LYS A 568 16.70 -12.54 67.85
N SER A 569 15.46 -12.36 67.39
CA SER A 569 14.29 -12.10 68.25
C SER A 569 13.94 -13.32 69.12
N GLU A 570 14.03 -14.53 68.59
CA GLU A 570 13.77 -15.77 69.30
C GLU A 570 14.89 -16.11 70.26
N ILE A 571 16.16 -15.89 69.92
CA ILE A 571 17.30 -16.00 70.86
C ILE A 571 17.18 -14.94 71.95
N SER A 572 16.71 -13.73 71.65
CA SER A 572 16.37 -12.72 72.65
C SER A 572 15.21 -13.15 73.56
N LYS A 573 14.24 -13.93 73.06
CA LYS A 573 13.10 -14.44 73.83
C LYS A 573 13.43 -15.76 74.57
N LEU A 574 14.29 -16.60 74.01
CA LEU A 574 14.76 -17.88 74.56
C LEU A 574 15.86 -17.65 75.60
N SER A 575 16.64 -16.56 75.51
CA SER A 575 17.50 -16.10 76.61
C SER A 575 16.70 -15.65 77.84
N MET A 576 15.41 -15.32 77.69
CA MET A 576 14.51 -15.04 78.82
C MET A 576 13.76 -16.29 79.31
N ASN A 577 13.64 -17.35 78.49
CA ASN A 577 12.78 -18.51 78.78
C ASN A 577 13.51 -19.87 78.85
N ALA A 578 14.85 -19.93 78.73
CA ALA A 578 15.63 -21.16 78.88
C ALA A 578 15.98 -21.50 80.34
N SER A 579 15.02 -21.33 81.25
CA SER A 579 14.95 -22.07 82.51
C SER A 579 13.65 -22.85 82.48
N GLU A 580 13.70 -24.05 81.89
CA GLU A 580 12.91 -25.25 82.25
C GLU A 580 12.71 -26.19 81.05
N ARG A 581 13.47 -27.29 81.12
CA ARG A 581 13.07 -28.69 80.87
C ARG A 581 12.44 -29.08 79.52
N VAL A 582 13.27 -29.83 78.80
CA VAL A 582 12.93 -30.91 77.87
C VAL A 582 12.22 -32.06 78.61
N SER A 583 11.07 -32.53 78.10
CA SER A 583 10.82 -33.93 77.66
C SER A 583 9.34 -34.35 77.66
N ASN A 584 8.93 -34.99 76.55
CA ASN A 584 7.81 -35.95 76.35
C ASN A 584 6.37 -35.38 76.26
N ILE A 585 5.81 -35.25 75.04
CA ILE A 585 5.05 -36.25 74.23
C ILE A 585 3.65 -36.55 74.81
N ASN A 586 2.60 -35.97 74.21
CA ASN A 586 1.60 -36.70 73.42
C ASN A 586 0.59 -35.80 72.69
N ASP A 587 0.32 -36.16 71.45
CA ASP A 587 -0.89 -35.99 70.62
C ASP A 587 -1.62 -34.63 70.54
N ARG A 588 -1.62 -34.05 69.33
CA ARG A 588 -2.84 -33.93 68.49
C ARG A 588 -2.61 -33.28 67.11
N SER A 589 -3.12 -33.98 66.09
CA SER A 589 -3.73 -33.51 64.84
C SER A 589 -3.00 -32.49 63.95
N SER A 590 -2.52 -33.00 62.82
CA SER A 590 -2.65 -32.46 61.45
C SER A 590 -2.34 -30.97 61.20
N HIS A 591 -1.27 -30.68 60.46
CA HIS A 591 -1.35 -29.98 59.16
C HIS A 591 -0.01 -30.02 58.39
N ALA A 592 -0.13 -30.41 57.12
CA ALA A 592 0.55 -29.85 55.94
C ALA A 592 2.09 -29.76 55.90
N GLY A 593 2.65 -30.54 54.97
CA GLY A 593 3.21 -29.97 53.74
C GLY A 593 4.72 -29.78 53.70
N ALA A 594 5.43 -30.70 53.04
CA ALA A 594 6.66 -30.41 52.28
C ALA A 594 7.31 -31.63 51.59
N THR A 595 6.79 -32.86 51.67
CA THR A 595 7.58 -34.05 51.25
C THR A 595 6.92 -34.99 50.25
N GLN A 596 5.80 -34.62 49.61
CA GLN A 596 5.25 -35.41 48.49
C GLN A 596 5.42 -34.74 47.12
N GLN A 597 5.85 -33.48 47.08
CA GLN A 597 6.03 -32.76 45.82
C GLN A 597 7.44 -32.96 45.25
N ASP A 598 8.47 -33.11 46.10
CA ASP A 598 9.84 -33.38 45.65
C ASP A 598 9.99 -34.80 45.08
N ASP A 599 9.39 -35.82 45.72
CA ASP A 599 9.44 -37.20 45.21
C ASP A 599 8.65 -37.38 43.89
N PHE A 600 7.54 -36.64 43.72
CA PHE A 600 6.78 -36.66 42.47
C PHE A 600 7.50 -35.91 41.34
N ILE A 601 8.13 -34.76 41.64
CA ILE A 601 8.91 -34.00 40.68
C ILE A 601 10.17 -34.78 40.26
N GLU A 602 10.80 -35.50 41.19
CA GLU A 602 11.98 -36.32 40.90
C GLU A 602 11.63 -37.54 40.04
N ALA A 603 10.50 -38.21 40.31
CA ALA A 603 9.97 -39.27 39.45
C ALA A 603 9.56 -38.76 38.05
N GLU A 604 8.95 -37.57 37.96
CA GLU A 604 8.58 -36.95 36.67
C GLU A 604 9.82 -36.47 35.88
N LEU A 605 10.87 -36.02 36.56
CA LEU A 605 12.16 -35.65 35.94
C LEU A 605 12.90 -36.87 35.40
N ILE A 606 12.87 -38.01 36.12
CA ILE A 606 13.46 -39.27 35.65
C ILE A 606 12.70 -39.77 34.42
N GLY A 607 11.37 -39.81 34.45
CA GLY A 607 10.55 -40.20 33.30
C GLY A 607 10.75 -39.28 32.08
N LYS A 608 10.90 -37.96 32.29
CA LYS A 608 11.22 -37.01 31.21
C LYS A 608 12.65 -37.19 30.66
N LYS A 609 13.64 -37.54 31.50
CA LYS A 609 15.00 -37.85 31.04
C LYS A 609 15.03 -39.11 30.18
N GLU A 610 14.32 -40.16 30.59
CA GLU A 610 14.20 -41.40 29.80
C GLU A 610 13.50 -41.13 28.46
N ARG A 611 12.44 -40.32 28.44
CA ARG A 611 11.76 -39.93 27.20
C ARG A 611 12.65 -39.11 26.27
N ILE A 612 13.46 -38.19 26.81
CA ILE A 612 14.44 -37.43 26.03
C ILE A 612 15.53 -38.34 25.46
N GLN A 613 15.94 -39.36 26.21
CA GLN A 613 16.94 -40.33 25.73
C GLN A 613 16.39 -41.20 24.60
N GLN A 614 15.15 -41.68 24.72
CA GLN A 614 14.44 -42.40 23.63
C GLN A 614 14.31 -41.53 22.37
N LEU A 615 13.90 -40.26 22.52
CA LEU A 615 13.79 -39.33 21.39
C LEU A 615 15.15 -39.02 20.74
N ARG A 616 16.25 -39.05 21.50
CA ARG A 616 17.61 -38.89 20.95
C ARG A 616 18.04 -40.11 20.15
N GLU A 617 17.75 -41.32 20.61
CA GLU A 617 18.00 -42.56 19.86
C GLU A 617 17.18 -42.64 18.58
N GLU A 618 15.90 -42.25 18.61
CA GLU A 618 15.05 -42.17 17.41
C GLU A 618 15.59 -41.14 16.40
N LEU A 619 16.09 -40.00 16.89
CA LEU A 619 16.67 -38.96 16.04
C LEU A 619 18.02 -39.38 15.44
N GLU A 620 18.80 -40.20 16.13
CA GLU A 620 20.04 -40.77 15.61
C GLU A 620 19.76 -41.82 14.53
N LYS A 621 18.80 -42.72 14.75
CA LYS A 621 18.33 -43.67 13.73
C LYS A 621 17.79 -42.97 12.49
N ALA A 622 17.03 -41.88 12.66
CA ALA A 622 16.53 -41.09 11.54
C ALA A 622 17.64 -40.38 10.76
N LYS A 623 18.75 -40.02 11.42
CA LYS A 623 19.95 -39.47 10.75
C LYS A 623 20.70 -40.53 9.97
N GLU A 624 20.88 -41.73 10.51
CA GLU A 624 21.47 -42.86 9.78
C GLU A 624 20.64 -43.22 8.55
N ILE A 625 19.32 -43.28 8.66
CA ILE A 625 18.43 -43.55 7.51
C ILE A 625 18.59 -42.46 6.44
N ASN A 626 18.64 -41.19 6.83
CA ASN A 626 18.85 -40.09 5.88
C ASN A 626 20.25 -40.12 5.25
N GLN A 627 21.28 -40.50 6.00
CA GLN A 627 22.63 -40.64 5.47
C GLN A 627 22.70 -41.79 4.47
N ASN A 628 22.12 -42.95 4.80
CA ASN A 628 22.01 -44.09 3.89
C ASN A 628 21.25 -43.71 2.62
N LEU A 629 20.10 -43.03 2.73
CA LEU A 629 19.36 -42.54 1.56
C LEU A 629 20.17 -41.58 0.70
N LYS A 630 20.99 -40.74 1.33
CA LYS A 630 21.87 -39.79 0.63
C LYS A 630 22.99 -40.51 -0.11
N GLU A 631 23.57 -41.53 0.50
CA GLU A 631 24.57 -42.39 -0.13
C GLU A 631 23.97 -43.22 -1.28
N THR A 632 22.73 -43.72 -1.17
CA THR A 632 22.05 -44.41 -2.28
C THR A 632 21.79 -43.48 -3.47
N ILE A 633 21.39 -42.22 -3.21
CA ILE A 633 21.15 -41.22 -4.25
C ILE A 633 22.45 -40.76 -4.92
N GLU A 634 23.57 -40.76 -4.22
CA GLU A 634 24.90 -40.46 -4.80
C GLU A 634 25.46 -41.62 -5.64
N VAL A 635 24.99 -42.85 -5.47
CA VAL A 635 25.41 -44.03 -6.27
C VAL A 635 24.52 -44.23 -7.51
N GLU A 636 23.30 -43.69 -7.53
CA GLU A 636 22.38 -43.76 -8.69
C GLU A 636 22.46 -42.55 -9.64
N ASN A 637 23.26 -41.53 -9.32
CA ASN A 637 23.67 -40.45 -10.24
C ASN A 637 25.08 -40.70 -10.78
#